data_AF-A0A1F5KKF6-F1
#
_entry.id   AF-A0A1F5KKF6-F1
#
_cell.length_a   1.000
_cell.length_b   1.000
_cell.length_c   1.000
_cell.angle_alpha   90.00
_cell.angle_beta   90.00
_cell.angle_gamma   90.00
#
_symmetry.space_group_name_H-M   'P 1'
#
loop_
_entity.id
_entity.type
_entity.pdbx_description
1 polymer ?
#
loop_
_entity_poly.entity_id
_entity_poly.type
_entity_poly.pdbx_seq_one_letter_code
_entity_poly.pdbx_strand_id
1 'polypeptide(L)'
;MSHLAALALSLLFLLAYPLQASASWESFKYNSTRSSTTPFGVADLAPLQWTSIDIGGISAPPITSSSGAIYIPGTGSLTKLDKTGAKQWTISTPASGTVYTPVIDKNDIVYIASSGCNPIVYALNPDGSKKWQYDLREGSALCGANQTRAAVALSNDQSTLYVGTNYPNQKIYAFNLDGTVKWKSALMLNFEPDYSAITIDSSDNLYVGSSGGRIFSFKSDGTARWNQFIGGEVKTPIVGPDGNIYVVGNYGQKIVSYTSSGSIRWTYTPASPPIDVSPAVTSTIIYSAEKKTIRAINTSNGTVAWTWTSDNNANTTSPLVDKNGFIYTSAFDKVYSINIDGTTKSTLSLSETLGPLILSEDGKFIATRNPSSTTKGYTYAFGTAPKVIYPVVFIPGMGGSEFKVSQDIYFSGDDGHGGIYSHGYTANEKIWVNQNEAAKLGDDDYFDILKLKEDAVTPVSSGVTLTGELTPYGYGDIDSFFQGLGYVKNTSFFVFPYDWRKDVRLTQADLDNLIETAKQKTGLPKVNIVAHSMGGLVARNYISATPSASKVNKLIEMGVPHLGTVLGLKAILYGEAISYNFYSLKIPIIASSEVKDISFNSAGMHTLIPSNFYFNLYNDSKQQKPQPFFDDRDIDKNNIIGNLNYLQQKDLIKNLKSNMTAYDIAEQYHTNLDSLLVQTNGVKLYEIVGSGPKTLGQIRETWWIEWPFKLIPRRDEIFITGDGTVPLYSASLKSDTLDYSGGAPIYYVNQKHEDLPSSNGTAMQTVKALLADDTLPTEVKSEKIVSDGKQISIEDAEIDLYDSSNNHTGLDANGNIEINIPDTIYDSIESSKHVYIGKSAGKVKVKIKPTHKASSTKKRTITLRHYTQDKISKTNLYVDLPLPDTTTTDFDLDPAIDTPPTIIAQGTSYSPTSEVVGDNSTDQIPPITTYTLNGSTNTINYSDSVIVNLTSTDDSGSGVLKTEYTLDNGQTVQTYNAPLTITTPGTYTLQFSSTDKVNNQETPISITFIIKSSTASTSTATTSSNNSSSSGTSTISTDIATSVINSFLDGSETQSRQEDVLGASTINWSPTPIVSKTPSSTPQTASSIFLGSFVVLGNILTSIFGLIASVGLNTTIETVEEIEEET
;
A
#
# COMPACT_ATOMS: atom_id res chain seq x y z
N MET A 1 -9.69 44.11 4.77
CA MET A 1 -8.72 43.90 5.88
C MET A 1 -8.30 42.45 6.03
N SER A 2 -9.18 41.46 5.81
CA SER A 2 -8.89 40.01 5.84
C SER A 2 -7.57 39.57 5.20
N HIS A 3 -7.24 40.00 3.97
CA HIS A 3 -5.96 39.62 3.32
C HIS A 3 -4.69 40.14 4.01
N LEU A 4 -4.75 41.24 4.78
CA LEU A 4 -3.61 41.72 5.55
C LEU A 4 -3.42 40.93 6.85
N ALA A 5 -4.50 40.42 7.45
CA ALA A 5 -4.41 39.46 8.55
C ALA A 5 -3.80 38.13 8.09
N ALA A 6 -4.19 37.63 6.91
CA ALA A 6 -3.60 36.42 6.32
C ALA A 6 -2.09 36.57 6.03
N LEU A 7 -1.65 37.72 5.49
CA LEU A 7 -0.22 38.00 5.29
C LEU A 7 0.54 38.16 6.61
N ALA A 8 -0.03 38.82 7.62
CA ALA A 8 0.61 38.97 8.93
C ALA A 8 0.77 37.62 9.65
N LEU A 9 -0.25 36.76 9.59
CA LEU A 9 -0.22 35.43 10.23
C LEU A 9 0.78 34.50 9.53
N SER A 10 0.84 34.52 8.19
CA SER A 10 1.83 33.74 7.43
C SER A 10 3.27 34.24 7.62
N LEU A 11 3.51 35.55 7.79
CA LEU A 11 4.84 36.06 8.18
C LEU A 11 5.23 35.66 9.62
N LEU A 12 4.27 35.56 10.55
CA LEU A 12 4.53 35.08 11.91
C LEU A 12 4.87 33.58 11.95
N PHE A 13 4.19 32.75 11.15
CA PHE A 13 4.54 31.33 11.01
C PHE A 13 5.90 31.10 10.31
N LEU A 14 6.36 32.04 9.48
CA LEU A 14 7.69 31.99 8.83
C LEU A 14 8.88 32.26 9.79
N LEU A 15 8.62 32.68 11.03
CA LEU A 15 9.66 32.91 12.05
C LEU A 15 9.61 31.92 13.22
N ALA A 16 8.72 30.92 13.17
CA ALA A 16 8.50 29.96 14.25
C ALA A 16 8.74 28.48 13.86
N TYR A 17 9.37 28.22 12.72
CA TYR A 17 10.06 26.94 12.53
C TYR A 17 11.34 26.95 13.37
N PRO A 18 11.50 26.07 14.38
CA PRO A 18 12.84 25.67 14.73
C PRO A 18 13.43 25.02 13.48
N LEU A 19 14.56 25.53 12.97
CA LEU A 19 15.39 24.69 12.11
C LEU A 19 15.65 23.42 12.90
N GLN A 20 15.34 22.26 12.32
CA GLN A 20 15.61 20.97 12.94
C GLN A 20 17.13 20.85 13.05
N ALA A 21 17.66 21.24 14.22
CA ALA A 21 19.08 21.39 14.43
C ALA A 21 19.74 20.03 14.18
N SER A 22 20.72 20.02 13.26
CA SER A 22 21.55 18.86 12.98
C SER A 22 22.31 18.51 14.26
N ALA A 23 21.74 17.61 15.05
CA ALA A 23 22.27 17.27 16.35
C ALA A 23 23.65 16.65 16.15
N SER A 24 24.67 17.21 16.80
CA SER A 24 26.02 16.70 16.72
C SER A 24 26.65 16.65 18.11
N TRP A 25 27.67 15.80 18.31
CA TRP A 25 28.36 15.68 19.59
C TRP A 25 29.35 16.85 19.75
N GLU A 26 28.79 18.06 19.86
CA GLU A 26 29.46 19.36 19.73
C GLU A 26 30.47 19.65 20.84
N SER A 27 30.43 18.88 21.93
CA SER A 27 31.24 19.14 23.12
C SER A 27 31.53 17.90 23.95
N PHE A 28 32.48 18.02 24.89
CA PHE A 28 32.71 17.01 25.92
C PHE A 28 31.39 16.64 26.63
N LYS A 29 31.11 15.33 26.78
CA LYS A 29 29.86 14.81 27.36
C LYS A 29 28.59 15.26 26.61
N TYR A 30 28.65 15.23 25.28
CA TYR A 30 27.62 15.61 24.30
C TYR A 30 27.41 17.12 24.17
N ASN A 31 26.68 17.75 25.10
CA ASN A 31 26.20 19.13 24.98
C ASN A 31 26.57 20.03 26.18
N SER A 32 26.06 21.26 26.20
CA SER A 32 26.25 22.24 27.28
C SER A 32 25.80 21.75 28.67
N THR A 33 24.83 20.83 28.75
CA THR A 33 24.32 20.25 30.01
C THR A 33 25.15 19.08 30.55
N ARG A 34 26.07 18.54 29.73
CA ARG A 34 26.99 17.42 30.04
C ARG A 34 26.30 16.09 30.42
N SER A 35 25.04 15.88 30.03
CA SER A 35 24.22 14.76 30.50
C SER A 35 24.69 13.37 30.05
N SER A 36 25.50 13.26 28.99
CA SER A 36 25.84 12.00 28.30
C SER A 36 24.63 11.28 27.66
N THR A 37 23.48 11.95 27.54
CA THR A 37 22.29 11.44 26.84
C THR A 37 22.25 12.02 25.44
N THR A 38 22.12 11.19 24.41
CA THR A 38 22.15 11.62 23.01
C THR A 38 20.83 11.30 22.28
N PRO A 39 20.37 12.15 21.33
CA PRO A 39 19.23 11.85 20.45
C PRO A 39 19.55 10.84 19.35
N PHE A 40 20.80 10.37 19.24
CA PHE A 40 21.16 9.26 18.35
C PHE A 40 20.82 7.92 19.01
N GLY A 41 20.64 6.88 18.20
CA GLY A 41 20.49 5.50 18.67
C GLY A 41 21.61 4.60 18.13
N VAL A 42 21.64 3.33 18.56
CA VAL A 42 22.40 2.27 17.89
C VAL A 42 21.53 1.03 17.75
N ALA A 43 21.61 0.35 16.60
CA ALA A 43 20.92 -0.93 16.41
C ALA A 43 21.51 -2.00 17.36
N ASP A 44 22.79 -2.34 17.12
CA ASP A 44 23.56 -3.24 17.99
C ASP A 44 25.08 -2.95 17.91
N LEU A 45 25.85 -3.58 18.81
CA LEU A 45 27.31 -3.52 18.88
C LEU A 45 27.99 -4.33 17.76
N ALA A 46 27.89 -3.84 16.54
CA ALA A 46 28.61 -4.41 15.39
C ALA A 46 30.13 -4.23 15.50
N PRO A 47 30.93 -5.07 14.80
CA PRO A 47 32.40 -5.04 14.84
C PRO A 47 33.07 -3.70 14.43
N LEU A 48 34.38 -3.65 14.64
CA LEU A 48 35.26 -2.56 14.20
C LEU A 48 35.14 -2.30 12.70
N GLN A 49 34.77 -1.07 12.32
CA GLN A 49 34.70 -0.63 10.93
C GLN A 49 36.02 -0.03 10.45
N TRP A 50 36.61 0.87 11.25
CA TRP A 50 37.91 1.48 10.94
C TRP A 50 38.69 1.86 12.20
N THR A 51 40.02 1.97 12.03
CA THR A 51 40.95 2.56 13.00
C THR A 51 41.71 3.70 12.32
N SER A 52 41.88 4.83 13.00
CA SER A 52 42.68 5.95 12.49
C SER A 52 44.15 5.57 12.34
N ILE A 53 44.89 6.37 11.58
CA ILE A 53 46.36 6.40 11.75
C ILE A 53 46.73 6.90 13.16
N ASP A 54 48.00 6.79 13.52
CA ASP A 54 48.52 7.36 14.77
C ASP A 54 48.39 8.90 14.75
N ILE A 55 47.64 9.43 15.70
CA ILE A 55 47.30 10.87 15.81
C ILE A 55 48.05 11.59 16.94
N GLY A 56 48.92 10.89 17.65
CA GLY A 56 49.62 11.41 18.84
C GLY A 56 48.82 11.26 20.14
N GLY A 57 49.44 11.61 21.27
CA GLY A 57 48.85 11.45 22.61
C GLY A 57 47.56 12.26 22.81
N ILE A 58 46.47 11.56 23.10
CA ILE A 58 45.10 12.10 23.23
C ILE A 58 44.88 12.60 24.66
N SER A 59 44.26 13.77 24.84
CA SER A 59 44.07 14.39 26.15
C SER A 59 42.63 14.38 26.68
N ALA A 60 41.63 14.19 25.80
CA ALA A 60 40.23 14.07 26.18
C ALA A 60 39.44 13.27 25.12
N PRO A 61 38.18 12.85 25.39
CA PRO A 61 37.31 12.27 24.38
C PRO A 61 37.14 13.18 23.15
N PRO A 62 36.91 12.59 21.96
CA PRO A 62 36.67 13.36 20.74
C PRO A 62 35.31 14.07 20.77
N ILE A 63 35.10 14.96 19.81
CA ILE A 63 33.82 15.61 19.49
C ILE A 63 33.55 15.52 17.99
N THR A 64 32.30 15.65 17.56
CA THR A 64 31.91 15.56 16.14
C THR A 64 31.08 16.75 15.70
N SER A 65 31.32 17.24 14.48
CA SER A 65 30.45 18.22 13.81
C SER A 65 29.22 17.56 13.17
N SER A 66 28.24 18.39 12.78
CA SER A 66 27.10 18.01 11.95
C SER A 66 27.50 17.54 10.55
N SER A 67 28.65 18.01 10.04
CA SER A 67 29.26 17.47 8.81
C SER A 67 29.86 16.06 8.97
N GLY A 68 29.81 15.47 10.17
CA GLY A 68 30.38 14.15 10.47
C GLY A 68 31.91 14.13 10.55
N ALA A 69 32.56 15.28 10.70
CA ALA A 69 34.00 15.33 10.95
C ALA A 69 34.30 15.16 12.44
N ILE A 70 35.44 14.53 12.75
CA ILE A 70 35.80 14.09 14.10
C ILE A 70 37.02 14.89 14.55
N TYR A 71 36.91 15.59 15.67
CA TYR A 71 37.99 16.41 16.22
C TYR A 71 38.51 15.77 17.50
N ILE A 72 39.79 15.41 17.52
CA ILE A 72 40.45 14.78 18.65
C ILE A 72 41.42 15.76 19.31
N PRO A 73 41.19 16.13 20.59
CA PRO A 73 42.11 16.97 21.35
C PRO A 73 43.32 16.14 21.85
N GLY A 74 44.51 16.72 21.73
CA GLY A 74 45.76 16.09 22.13
C GLY A 74 46.66 16.97 23.02
N THR A 75 47.72 16.35 23.54
CA THR A 75 48.78 17.05 24.29
C THR A 75 49.58 17.94 23.34
N GLY A 76 49.26 19.23 23.29
CA GLY A 76 49.89 20.19 22.39
C GLY A 76 49.26 20.25 20.99
N SER A 77 48.06 19.69 20.76
CA SER A 77 47.47 19.62 19.42
C SER A 77 45.94 19.49 19.37
N LEU A 78 45.39 19.74 18.18
CA LEU A 78 44.04 19.33 17.76
C LEU A 78 44.15 18.67 16.38
N THR A 79 43.59 17.47 16.21
CA THR A 79 43.56 16.73 14.94
C THR A 79 42.14 16.58 14.43
N LYS A 80 41.91 16.88 13.14
CA LYS A 80 40.65 16.62 12.44
C LYS A 80 40.77 15.36 11.58
N LEU A 81 39.82 14.44 11.74
CA LEU A 81 39.53 13.36 10.82
C LEU A 81 38.20 13.63 10.11
N ASP A 82 37.95 12.96 8.98
CA ASP A 82 36.59 12.81 8.44
C ASP A 82 35.89 11.55 8.97
N LYS A 83 34.64 11.33 8.52
CA LYS A 83 33.78 10.19 8.92
C LYS A 83 34.32 8.78 8.59
N THR A 84 35.40 8.69 7.79
CA THR A 84 36.10 7.43 7.47
C THR A 84 37.33 7.19 8.36
N GLY A 85 37.65 8.12 9.28
CA GLY A 85 38.83 8.06 10.13
C GLY A 85 40.11 8.54 9.44
N ALA A 86 40.04 8.97 8.18
CA ALA A 86 41.16 9.55 7.46
C ALA A 86 41.50 10.95 7.99
N LYS A 87 42.79 11.23 8.17
CA LYS A 87 43.29 12.49 8.74
C LYS A 87 43.23 13.61 7.71
N GLN A 88 42.50 14.67 8.07
CA GLN A 88 42.37 15.89 7.27
C GLN A 88 43.47 16.90 7.64
N TRP A 89 43.65 17.22 8.93
CA TRP A 89 44.71 18.11 9.41
C TRP A 89 45.07 17.90 10.88
N THR A 90 46.22 18.45 11.31
CA THR A 90 46.57 18.66 12.73
C THR A 90 47.12 20.07 12.91
N ILE A 91 46.67 20.75 13.96
CA ILE A 91 47.21 22.05 14.41
C ILE A 91 47.94 21.82 15.73
N SER A 92 49.16 22.34 15.85
CA SER A 92 49.90 22.33 17.11
C SER A 92 49.61 23.60 17.91
N THR A 93 49.36 23.48 19.22
CA THR A 93 49.26 24.62 20.13
C THR A 93 50.65 25.04 20.62
N PRO A 94 50.91 26.34 20.86
CA PRO A 94 52.20 26.79 21.39
C PRO A 94 52.51 26.22 22.78
N ALA A 95 53.79 26.02 23.07
CA ALA A 95 54.31 25.55 24.36
C ALA A 95 53.72 24.21 24.86
N SER A 96 53.43 23.28 23.95
CA SER A 96 52.92 21.93 24.24
C SER A 96 51.61 21.91 25.05
N GLY A 97 50.79 22.96 24.94
CA GLY A 97 49.64 23.15 25.82
C GLY A 97 48.49 22.18 25.54
N THR A 98 47.98 21.54 26.60
CA THR A 98 46.99 20.47 26.51
C THR A 98 45.58 21.01 26.28
N VAL A 99 44.78 20.35 25.44
CA VAL A 99 43.39 20.72 25.15
C VAL A 99 42.46 19.73 25.87
N TYR A 100 41.55 20.20 26.72
CA TYR A 100 40.70 19.31 27.56
C TYR A 100 39.23 19.25 27.14
N THR A 101 38.63 20.36 26.70
CA THR A 101 37.19 20.45 26.42
C THR A 101 36.92 21.27 25.17
N PRO A 102 37.29 20.79 23.97
CA PRO A 102 36.95 21.48 22.73
C PRO A 102 35.42 21.59 22.58
N VAL A 103 34.96 22.64 21.88
CA VAL A 103 33.55 22.81 21.49
C VAL A 103 33.42 23.31 20.06
N ILE A 104 32.33 22.94 19.39
CA ILE A 104 32.00 23.31 18.00
C ILE A 104 30.73 24.18 18.01
N ASP A 105 30.67 25.21 17.16
CA ASP A 105 29.41 25.89 16.83
C ASP A 105 28.75 25.34 15.55
N LYS A 106 27.48 25.68 15.34
CA LYS A 106 26.64 25.30 14.17
C LYS A 106 27.18 25.66 12.79
N ASN A 107 28.34 26.32 12.68
CA ASN A 107 29.05 26.64 11.44
C ASN A 107 30.37 25.83 11.32
N ASP A 108 30.51 24.75 12.11
CA ASP A 108 31.71 23.90 12.25
C ASP A 108 32.96 24.63 12.77
N ILE A 109 32.81 25.81 13.37
CA ILE A 109 33.93 26.56 13.96
C ILE A 109 34.27 25.93 15.31
N VAL A 110 35.53 25.50 15.46
CA VAL A 110 36.02 24.84 16.67
C VAL A 110 36.67 25.85 17.59
N TYR A 111 36.20 25.91 18.84
CA TYR A 111 36.78 26.71 19.90
C TYR A 111 37.56 25.81 20.86
N ILE A 112 38.82 26.16 21.10
CA ILE A 112 39.70 25.43 22.02
C ILE A 112 40.45 26.41 22.93
N ALA A 113 40.79 25.97 24.14
CA ALA A 113 41.75 26.66 24.99
C ALA A 113 42.96 25.76 25.24
N SER A 114 44.15 26.27 24.89
CA SER A 114 45.43 25.64 25.18
C SER A 114 45.77 25.82 26.66
N SER A 115 46.07 24.73 27.36
CA SER A 115 46.45 24.72 28.78
C SER A 115 47.96 24.58 28.96
N GLY A 116 48.63 25.55 29.57
CA GLY A 116 50.08 25.52 29.77
C GLY A 116 50.62 26.83 30.36
N CYS A 117 51.91 27.11 30.11
CA CYS A 117 52.55 28.36 30.53
C CYS A 117 52.08 29.58 29.73
N ASN A 118 51.55 29.37 28.52
CA ASN A 118 51.00 30.41 27.65
C ASN A 118 49.57 30.02 27.26
N PRO A 119 48.58 30.21 28.15
CA PRO A 119 47.20 29.84 27.88
C PRO A 119 46.59 30.74 26.79
N ILE A 120 46.12 30.14 25.71
CA ILE A 120 45.56 30.86 24.54
C ILE A 120 44.25 30.19 24.12
N VAL A 121 43.20 31.00 23.95
CA VAL A 121 41.93 30.59 23.32
C VAL A 121 42.08 30.75 21.81
N TYR A 122 41.59 29.79 21.04
CA TYR A 122 41.53 29.84 19.59
C TYR A 122 40.10 29.62 19.10
N ALA A 123 39.73 30.31 18.04
CA ALA A 123 38.65 29.89 17.15
C ALA A 123 39.27 29.44 15.81
N LEU A 124 38.87 28.27 15.35
CA LEU A 124 39.43 27.58 14.20
C LEU A 124 38.31 27.29 13.20
N ASN A 125 38.52 27.67 11.94
CA ASN A 125 37.59 27.34 10.86
C ASN A 125 37.65 25.82 10.54
N PRO A 126 36.68 25.27 9.80
CA PRO A 126 36.63 23.83 9.50
C PRO A 126 37.83 23.29 8.70
N ASP A 127 38.53 24.14 7.96
CA ASP A 127 39.77 23.86 7.23
C ASP A 127 41.04 23.88 8.11
N GLY A 128 40.90 24.26 9.39
CA GLY A 128 41.98 24.41 10.34
C GLY A 128 42.66 25.79 10.31
N SER A 129 42.21 26.71 9.46
CA SER A 129 42.68 28.09 9.48
C SER A 129 42.20 28.81 10.74
N LYS A 130 43.05 29.65 11.32
CA LYS A 130 42.75 30.36 12.58
C LYS A 130 41.87 31.57 12.31
N LYS A 131 40.63 31.55 12.78
CA LYS A 131 39.68 32.68 12.73
C LYS A 131 40.13 33.81 13.66
N TRP A 132 40.44 33.48 14.92
CA TRP A 132 41.04 34.40 15.89
C TRP A 132 41.79 33.66 17.00
N GLN A 133 42.55 34.40 17.81
CA GLN A 133 43.11 33.91 19.07
C GLN A 133 43.06 35.00 20.15
N TYR A 134 42.93 34.59 21.42
CA TYR A 134 43.01 35.48 22.57
C TYR A 134 44.01 34.92 23.60
N ASP A 135 44.96 35.75 24.01
CA ASP A 135 45.98 35.43 25.01
C ASP A 135 45.42 35.67 26.41
N LEU A 136 45.35 34.62 27.24
CA LEU A 136 44.79 34.69 28.58
C LEU A 136 45.81 35.18 29.64
N ARG A 137 47.05 35.49 29.27
CA ARG A 137 48.08 35.94 30.23
C ARG A 137 47.77 37.33 30.76
N GLU A 138 47.61 37.45 32.09
CA GLU A 138 47.45 38.74 32.77
C GLU A 138 48.66 39.00 33.70
N GLY A 139 49.51 39.96 33.33
CA GLY A 139 50.70 40.36 34.09
C GLY A 139 51.97 39.55 33.76
N SER A 140 53.07 39.88 34.44
CA SER A 140 54.41 39.29 34.24
C SER A 140 54.65 38.03 35.08
N ALA A 141 53.60 37.26 35.37
CA ALA A 141 53.68 36.07 36.21
C ALA A 141 54.53 34.97 35.54
N LEU A 142 55.76 34.80 36.02
CA LEU A 142 56.66 33.74 35.55
C LEU A 142 56.06 32.37 35.83
N CYS A 143 55.95 31.54 34.80
CA CYS A 143 55.48 30.17 34.89
C CYS A 143 56.49 29.30 35.66
N GLY A 144 56.22 29.11 36.96
CA GLY A 144 56.85 28.07 37.77
C GLY A 144 56.22 26.69 37.50
N ALA A 145 56.17 25.83 38.52
CA ALA A 145 55.59 24.48 38.40
C ALA A 145 54.08 24.44 38.09
N ASN A 146 53.36 25.57 38.25
CA ASN A 146 51.92 25.65 38.08
C ASN A 146 51.56 26.15 36.66
N GLN A 147 50.98 25.28 35.85
CA GLN A 147 50.50 25.60 34.50
C GLN A 147 49.04 26.10 34.54
N THR A 148 48.70 27.12 33.73
CA THR A 148 47.31 27.56 33.59
C THR A 148 46.55 26.55 32.74
N ARG A 149 45.54 25.93 33.33
CA ARG A 149 44.59 25.02 32.70
C ARG A 149 43.29 25.75 32.38
N ALA A 150 42.69 25.44 31.22
CA ALA A 150 41.47 26.08 30.74
C ALA A 150 40.44 25.07 30.19
N ALA A 151 39.15 25.41 30.34
CA ALA A 151 38.02 24.70 29.74
C ALA A 151 37.06 25.68 29.05
N VAL A 152 36.33 25.21 28.01
CA VAL A 152 35.40 26.05 27.25
C VAL A 152 33.99 25.46 27.11
N ALA A 153 33.01 26.35 26.91
CA ALA A 153 31.61 26.03 26.64
C ALA A 153 30.97 27.15 25.79
N LEU A 154 29.96 26.81 24.97
CA LEU A 154 29.12 27.79 24.28
C LEU A 154 27.80 27.98 25.04
N SER A 155 27.24 29.20 25.00
CA SER A 155 25.85 29.46 25.43
C SER A 155 24.84 28.68 24.58
N ASN A 156 23.61 28.51 25.07
CA ASN A 156 22.58 27.72 24.38
C ASN A 156 22.15 28.33 23.03
N ASP A 157 22.21 29.66 22.90
CA ASP A 157 22.01 30.39 21.62
C ASP A 157 23.24 30.36 20.70
N GLN A 158 24.36 29.80 21.20
CA GLN A 158 25.70 29.82 20.64
C GLN A 158 26.26 31.23 20.35
N SER A 159 25.77 32.31 20.97
CA SER A 159 26.30 33.68 20.79
C SER A 159 27.50 34.04 21.68
N THR A 160 27.84 33.17 22.63
CA THR A 160 28.86 33.42 23.66
C THR A 160 29.75 32.22 23.85
N LEU A 161 31.08 32.44 23.80
CA LEU A 161 32.05 31.45 24.26
C LEU A 161 32.46 31.77 25.70
N TYR A 162 32.20 30.85 26.62
CA TYR A 162 32.66 30.90 28.00
C TYR A 162 33.98 30.15 28.16
N VAL A 163 34.91 30.72 28.92
CA VAL A 163 36.24 30.14 29.17
C VAL A 163 36.57 30.21 30.65
N GLY A 164 36.72 29.06 31.30
CA GLY A 164 37.11 28.94 32.70
C GLY A 164 38.60 28.65 32.82
N THR A 165 39.28 29.36 33.73
CA THR A 165 40.74 29.26 33.94
C THR A 165 41.07 29.05 35.42
N ASN A 166 42.13 28.29 35.69
CA ASN A 166 42.60 28.05 37.05
C ASN A 166 43.80 28.94 37.45
N TYR A 167 44.50 28.59 38.53
CA TYR A 167 45.70 29.28 39.00
C TYR A 167 46.78 29.38 37.91
N PRO A 168 47.43 30.54 37.72
CA PRO A 168 47.30 31.79 38.50
C PRO A 168 46.12 32.69 38.10
N ASN A 169 45.50 32.50 36.92
CA ASN A 169 44.49 33.40 36.37
C ASN A 169 43.18 33.46 37.19
N GLN A 170 42.70 32.29 37.63
CA GLN A 170 41.48 32.07 38.41
C GLN A 170 40.28 32.93 37.96
N LYS A 171 39.89 32.83 36.68
CA LYS A 171 38.82 33.64 36.09
C LYS A 171 37.90 32.83 35.18
N ILE A 172 36.64 33.25 35.12
CA ILE A 172 35.72 32.89 34.05
C ILE A 172 35.52 34.10 33.13
N TYR A 173 35.72 33.90 31.84
CA TYR A 173 35.60 34.90 30.78
C TYR A 173 34.39 34.56 29.90
N ALA A 174 33.76 35.57 29.32
CA ALA A 174 32.83 35.43 28.21
C ALA A 174 33.31 36.23 26.99
N PHE A 175 33.25 35.62 25.82
CA PHE A 175 33.66 36.20 24.54
C PHE A 175 32.49 36.24 23.56
N ASN A 176 32.49 37.26 22.69
CA ASN A 176 31.79 37.23 21.41
C ASN A 176 32.47 36.20 20.47
N LEU A 177 31.75 35.68 19.47
CA LEU A 177 32.32 34.75 18.48
C LEU A 177 33.36 35.38 17.52
N ASP A 178 33.64 36.68 17.66
CA ASP A 178 34.72 37.41 16.98
C ASP A 178 36.04 37.45 17.80
N GLY A 179 36.03 36.97 19.05
CA GLY A 179 37.19 36.96 19.96
C GLY A 179 37.29 38.15 20.91
N THR A 180 36.35 39.09 20.87
CA THR A 180 36.28 40.21 21.84
C THR A 180 35.65 39.75 23.16
N VAL A 181 36.18 40.24 24.29
CA VAL A 181 35.67 39.91 25.64
C VAL A 181 34.37 40.68 25.93
N LYS A 182 33.28 39.96 26.20
CA LYS A 182 32.02 40.53 26.75
C LYS A 182 32.22 40.94 28.21
N TRP A 183 32.70 40.01 29.04
CA TRP A 183 32.95 40.21 30.47
C TRP A 183 34.00 39.22 31.01
N LYS A 184 34.54 39.48 32.20
CA LYS A 184 35.35 38.52 32.97
C LYS A 184 35.13 38.66 34.47
N SER A 185 34.86 37.55 35.15
CA SER A 185 34.60 37.47 36.59
C SER A 185 35.68 36.64 37.29
N ALA A 186 36.12 37.09 38.47
CA ALA A 186 37.12 36.37 39.27
C ALA A 186 36.51 35.16 39.97
N LEU A 187 37.15 34.01 39.84
CA LEU A 187 36.92 32.81 40.65
C LEU A 187 37.89 32.89 41.83
N MET A 188 37.42 33.04 43.07
CA MET A 188 38.34 33.20 44.21
C MET A 188 38.96 31.87 44.71
N LEU A 189 39.11 30.86 43.84
CA LEU A 189 39.60 29.51 44.18
C LEU A 189 40.27 28.79 43.00
N ASN A 190 40.96 27.69 43.30
CA ASN A 190 41.51 26.76 42.32
C ASN A 190 40.41 25.96 41.60
N PHE A 191 40.49 25.96 40.27
CA PHE A 191 39.71 25.16 39.32
C PHE A 191 40.62 24.06 38.73
N GLU A 192 40.11 22.92 38.29
CA GLU A 192 40.94 21.92 37.56
C GLU A 192 40.15 21.26 36.41
N PRO A 193 40.31 21.76 35.17
CA PRO A 193 39.48 21.35 34.03
C PRO A 193 39.72 19.93 33.53
N ASP A 194 40.82 19.28 33.91
CA ASP A 194 41.05 17.85 33.75
C ASP A 194 39.91 17.00 34.36
N TYR A 195 39.18 17.56 35.34
CA TYR A 195 38.10 16.87 36.05
C TYR A 195 36.77 17.64 36.08
N SER A 196 36.79 18.98 35.92
CA SER A 196 35.59 19.83 35.96
C SER A 196 35.44 20.73 34.72
N ALA A 197 34.53 20.39 33.80
CA ALA A 197 34.11 21.29 32.72
C ALA A 197 33.15 22.40 33.22
N ILE A 198 32.91 23.40 32.36
CA ILE A 198 31.77 24.32 32.51
C ILE A 198 30.51 23.62 31.99
N THR A 199 29.43 23.70 32.77
CA THR A 199 28.10 23.17 32.44
C THR A 199 27.07 24.30 32.50
N ILE A 200 26.02 24.25 31.68
CA ILE A 200 25.06 25.34 31.51
C ILE A 200 23.63 24.79 31.56
N ASP A 201 22.69 25.50 32.18
CA ASP A 201 21.25 25.14 32.15
C ASP A 201 20.48 25.87 31.04
N SER A 202 19.20 25.53 30.86
CA SER A 202 18.29 26.10 29.85
C SER A 202 17.96 27.59 30.04
N SER A 203 18.53 28.26 31.03
CA SER A 203 18.44 29.71 31.25
C SER A 203 19.81 30.39 31.20
N ASP A 204 20.80 29.73 30.58
CA ASP A 204 22.20 30.13 30.47
C ASP A 204 22.87 30.48 31.82
N ASN A 205 22.43 29.84 32.92
CA ASN A 205 23.20 29.86 34.16
C ASN A 205 24.33 28.83 34.05
N LEU A 206 25.53 29.26 34.42
CA LEU A 206 26.73 28.43 34.39
C LEU A 206 26.94 27.75 35.74
N TYR A 207 27.51 26.55 35.70
CA TYR A 207 27.85 25.71 36.84
C TYR A 207 29.28 25.19 36.70
N VAL A 208 30.10 25.37 37.75
CA VAL A 208 31.53 25.09 37.71
C VAL A 208 31.96 24.40 39.01
N GLY A 209 32.59 23.22 38.90
CA GLY A 209 33.22 22.52 40.02
C GLY A 209 34.61 23.09 40.36
N SER A 210 35.14 22.80 41.55
CA SER A 210 36.46 23.23 42.02
C SER A 210 37.16 22.10 42.76
N SER A 211 38.48 21.96 42.59
CA SER A 211 39.29 21.02 43.37
C SER A 211 39.35 21.37 44.87
N GLY A 212 38.93 22.59 45.25
CA GLY A 212 38.71 23.03 46.64
C GLY A 212 37.33 22.67 47.23
N GLY A 213 36.61 21.70 46.66
CA GLY A 213 35.39 21.14 47.25
C GLY A 213 34.13 21.98 47.11
N ARG A 214 34.09 22.92 46.16
CA ARG A 214 32.90 23.76 45.89
C ARG A 214 32.36 23.58 44.48
N ILE A 215 31.03 23.72 44.36
CA ILE A 215 30.36 24.06 43.11
C ILE A 215 29.93 25.53 43.18
N PHE A 216 30.15 26.27 42.09
CA PHE A 216 29.73 27.65 41.90
C PHE A 216 28.66 27.74 40.82
N SER A 217 27.75 28.70 40.93
CA SER A 217 26.84 29.09 39.85
C SER A 217 26.91 30.58 39.52
N PHE A 218 26.85 30.91 38.24
CA PHE A 218 26.86 32.26 37.69
C PHE A 218 25.70 32.43 36.69
N LYS A 219 25.27 33.67 36.44
CA LYS A 219 24.42 34.01 35.29
C LYS A 219 25.23 34.17 34.01
N SER A 220 24.55 34.18 32.87
CA SER A 220 25.10 34.54 31.55
C SER A 220 25.73 35.94 31.47
N ASP A 221 25.37 36.86 32.38
CA ASP A 221 25.97 38.19 32.57
C ASP A 221 27.26 38.21 33.43
N GLY A 222 27.68 37.06 33.96
CA GLY A 222 28.88 36.90 34.79
C GLY A 222 28.67 37.13 36.29
N THR A 223 27.46 37.49 36.73
CA THR A 223 27.09 37.67 38.14
C THR A 223 27.02 36.32 38.87
N ALA A 224 27.66 36.21 40.04
CA ALA A 224 27.55 35.02 40.89
C ALA A 224 26.12 34.88 41.46
N ARG A 225 25.57 33.66 41.40
CA ARG A 225 24.23 33.31 41.91
C ARG A 225 24.33 32.68 43.31
N TRP A 226 25.12 31.62 43.42
CA TRP A 226 25.32 30.86 44.65
C TRP A 226 26.60 30.02 44.56
N ASN A 227 27.07 29.49 45.70
CA ASN A 227 28.10 28.45 45.73
C ASN A 227 27.88 27.53 46.94
N GLN A 228 28.20 26.25 46.79
CA GLN A 228 27.96 25.22 47.81
C GLN A 228 29.23 24.39 48.03
N PHE A 229 29.51 24.03 49.28
CA PHE A 229 30.66 23.19 49.65
C PHE A 229 30.23 21.73 49.87
N ILE A 230 30.86 20.82 49.14
CA ILE A 230 30.65 19.37 49.26
C ILE A 230 31.88 18.61 49.75
N GLY A 231 33.05 19.26 49.78
CA GLY A 231 34.31 18.67 50.25
C GLY A 231 35.03 17.82 49.21
N GLY A 232 36.32 17.60 49.44
CA GLY A 232 37.25 16.93 48.52
C GLY A 232 37.27 17.56 47.12
N GLU A 233 37.56 16.77 46.09
CA GLU A 233 37.48 17.23 44.71
C GLU A 233 36.03 17.18 44.17
N VAL A 234 35.65 18.12 43.29
CA VAL A 234 34.35 18.18 42.61
C VAL A 234 34.51 17.90 41.13
N LYS A 235 33.94 16.79 40.64
CA LYS A 235 33.91 16.46 39.21
C LYS A 235 32.89 17.34 38.46
N THR A 236 32.99 17.35 37.14
CA THR A 236 32.09 18.07 36.21
C THR A 236 30.62 18.00 36.65
N PRO A 237 29.97 19.13 37.00
CA PRO A 237 28.54 19.17 37.27
C PRO A 237 27.73 18.80 36.03
N ILE A 238 26.55 18.21 36.20
CA ILE A 238 25.64 17.84 35.11
C ILE A 238 24.28 18.49 35.36
N VAL A 239 23.70 19.12 34.34
CA VAL A 239 22.30 19.55 34.37
C VAL A 239 21.45 18.44 33.77
N GLY A 240 20.57 17.85 34.58
CA GLY A 240 19.64 16.81 34.13
C GLY A 240 18.51 17.39 33.27
N PRO A 241 17.84 16.58 32.45
CA PRO A 241 16.63 16.98 31.72
C PRO A 241 15.47 17.45 32.62
N ASP A 242 15.53 17.14 33.93
CA ASP A 242 14.58 17.61 34.95
C ASP A 242 14.94 19.01 35.53
N GLY A 243 15.95 19.69 34.96
CA GLY A 243 16.40 21.03 35.38
C GLY A 243 17.22 21.07 36.68
N ASN A 244 17.57 19.91 37.25
CA ASN A 244 18.33 19.82 38.50
C ASN A 244 19.81 19.53 38.23
N ILE A 245 20.68 19.95 39.16
CA ILE A 245 22.13 19.89 39.02
C ILE A 245 22.67 18.72 39.84
N TYR A 246 23.33 17.78 39.18
CA TYR A 246 23.89 16.57 39.74
C TYR A 246 25.41 16.68 39.81
N VAL A 247 25.97 16.40 40.99
CA VAL A 247 27.39 16.66 41.27
C VAL A 247 28.01 15.46 41.97
N VAL A 248 29.06 14.88 41.37
CA VAL A 248 29.92 13.90 42.03
C VAL A 248 31.03 14.65 42.79
N GLY A 249 31.14 14.42 44.09
CA GLY A 249 32.06 15.15 44.97
C GLY A 249 32.72 14.28 46.02
N ASN A 250 33.58 14.92 46.83
CA ASN A 250 34.37 14.28 47.88
C ASN A 250 35.21 13.10 47.34
N TYR A 251 35.94 13.31 46.24
CA TYR A 251 36.73 12.27 45.57
C TYR A 251 35.89 11.02 45.21
N GLY A 252 34.72 11.23 44.60
CA GLY A 252 33.83 10.15 44.17
C GLY A 252 32.99 9.51 45.28
N GLN A 253 33.10 9.97 46.54
CA GLN A 253 32.41 9.35 47.68
C GLN A 253 30.95 9.75 47.86
N LYS A 254 30.39 10.65 47.02
CA LYS A 254 28.94 10.96 47.01
C LYS A 254 28.47 11.63 45.72
N ILE A 255 27.19 11.45 45.43
CA ILE A 255 26.42 12.23 44.45
C ILE A 255 25.46 13.13 45.22
N VAL A 256 25.42 14.42 44.89
CA VAL A 256 24.48 15.40 45.46
C VAL A 256 23.60 15.95 44.32
N SER A 257 22.29 16.02 44.55
CA SER A 257 21.35 16.72 43.66
C SER A 257 20.98 18.07 44.24
N TYR A 258 21.04 19.11 43.40
CA TYR A 258 20.70 20.50 43.71
C TYR A 258 19.58 21.00 42.82
N THR A 259 18.76 21.91 43.34
CA THR A 259 17.91 22.79 42.51
C THR A 259 18.76 23.80 41.73
N SER A 260 18.20 24.41 40.68
CA SER A 260 18.84 25.55 39.98
C SER A 260 19.07 26.77 40.88
N SER A 261 18.40 26.86 42.04
CA SER A 261 18.62 27.84 43.11
C SER A 261 19.71 27.45 44.13
N GLY A 262 20.32 26.26 44.01
CA GLY A 262 21.43 25.82 44.86
C GLY A 262 21.04 25.16 46.17
N SER A 263 19.76 24.79 46.36
CA SER A 263 19.29 24.01 47.51
C SER A 263 19.50 22.52 47.27
N ILE A 264 19.96 21.78 48.28
CA ILE A 264 20.11 20.32 48.19
C ILE A 264 18.72 19.67 48.15
N ARG A 265 18.50 18.77 47.18
CA ARG A 265 17.31 17.89 47.10
C ARG A 265 17.55 16.59 47.88
N TRP A 266 18.67 15.94 47.62
CA TRP A 266 19.08 14.69 48.28
C TRP A 266 20.60 14.48 48.14
N THR A 267 21.14 13.49 48.86
CA THR A 267 22.54 13.04 48.74
C THR A 267 22.60 11.50 48.78
N TYR A 268 23.31 10.91 47.81
CA TYR A 268 23.62 9.49 47.74
C TYR A 268 25.10 9.26 48.05
N THR A 269 25.40 8.25 48.87
CA THR A 269 26.76 7.89 49.30
C THR A 269 27.01 6.41 48.99
N PRO A 270 27.81 6.06 47.96
CA PRO A 270 28.16 4.67 47.68
C PRO A 270 29.02 4.06 48.79
N ALA A 271 28.86 2.76 49.02
CA ALA A 271 29.47 2.04 50.15
C ALA A 271 30.95 1.65 49.95
N SER A 272 31.63 2.19 48.94
CA SER A 272 32.87 1.71 48.29
C SER A 272 32.61 0.77 47.11
N PRO A 273 33.33 0.91 45.98
CA PRO A 273 34.40 1.90 45.68
C PRO A 273 33.85 3.32 45.46
N PRO A 274 34.71 4.35 45.40
CA PRO A 274 34.33 5.68 44.94
C PRO A 274 33.97 5.69 43.43
N ILE A 275 33.26 6.74 43.04
CA ILE A 275 32.89 7.06 41.65
C ILE A 275 34.05 7.80 40.99
N ASP A 276 34.87 7.08 40.22
CA ASP A 276 36.09 7.63 39.59
C ASP A 276 35.81 8.43 38.30
N VAL A 277 34.63 8.28 37.68
CA VAL A 277 34.27 8.87 36.38
C VAL A 277 32.90 9.56 36.39
N SER A 278 32.69 10.54 35.51
CA SER A 278 31.43 11.29 35.44
C SER A 278 30.25 10.41 34.95
N PRO A 279 29.07 10.47 35.60
CA PRO A 279 27.90 9.64 35.26
C PRO A 279 27.20 10.10 33.98
N ALA A 280 26.11 9.41 33.62
CA ALA A 280 25.10 9.87 32.67
C ALA A 280 23.78 10.15 33.39
N VAL A 281 22.94 11.07 32.90
CA VAL A 281 21.73 11.55 33.60
C VAL A 281 20.54 11.70 32.65
N THR A 282 19.52 10.86 32.79
CA THR A 282 18.20 11.04 32.15
C THR A 282 17.26 11.85 33.06
N SER A 283 16.00 12.05 32.65
CA SER A 283 14.98 12.66 33.52
C SER A 283 14.68 11.83 34.78
N THR A 284 14.85 10.51 34.73
CA THR A 284 14.44 9.56 35.78
C THR A 284 15.60 8.88 36.50
N ILE A 285 16.73 8.64 35.81
CA ILE A 285 17.84 7.80 36.29
C ILE A 285 19.20 8.45 36.02
N ILE A 286 20.09 8.35 37.01
CA ILE A 286 21.51 8.64 36.94
C ILE A 286 22.25 7.30 36.83
N TYR A 287 23.05 7.11 35.80
CA TYR A 287 23.92 5.95 35.62
C TYR A 287 25.33 6.28 36.07
N SER A 288 25.73 5.76 37.24
CA SER A 288 27.03 6.00 37.87
C SER A 288 27.93 4.78 37.78
N ALA A 289 29.22 4.97 37.49
CA ALA A 289 30.20 3.91 37.33
C ALA A 289 31.16 3.84 38.53
N GLU A 290 31.20 2.67 39.17
CA GLU A 290 31.92 2.37 40.41
C GLU A 290 32.82 1.14 40.18
N LYS A 291 34.11 1.38 39.91
CA LYS A 291 35.05 0.40 39.34
C LYS A 291 34.44 -0.39 38.17
N LYS A 292 33.92 -1.59 38.41
CA LYS A 292 33.40 -2.52 37.40
C LYS A 292 31.86 -2.65 37.40
N THR A 293 31.18 -1.70 38.04
CA THR A 293 29.73 -1.74 38.28
C THR A 293 29.06 -0.46 37.80
N ILE A 294 27.85 -0.58 37.26
CA ILE A 294 26.99 0.55 36.90
C ILE A 294 25.79 0.54 37.85
N ARG A 295 25.53 1.64 38.54
CA ARG A 295 24.32 1.83 39.35
C ARG A 295 23.35 2.76 38.64
N ALA A 296 22.09 2.35 38.58
CA ALA A 296 20.97 3.24 38.27
C ALA A 296 20.46 3.87 39.58
N ILE A 297 20.43 5.21 39.66
CA ILE A 297 20.02 5.97 40.84
C ILE A 297 18.89 6.93 40.44
N ASN A 298 17.76 6.85 41.14
CA ASN A 298 16.56 7.64 40.85
C ASN A 298 16.80 9.14 41.05
N THR A 299 16.53 9.96 40.02
CA THR A 299 16.68 11.43 40.04
C THR A 299 15.79 12.10 41.08
N SER A 300 14.65 11.50 41.40
CA SER A 300 13.64 12.02 42.33
C SER A 300 14.09 11.99 43.80
N ASN A 301 14.83 10.96 44.23
CA ASN A 301 15.09 10.71 45.66
C ASN A 301 16.49 10.15 45.99
N GLY A 302 17.35 9.88 45.01
CA GLY A 302 18.72 9.37 45.24
C GLY A 302 18.80 7.90 45.64
N THR A 303 17.72 7.12 45.53
CA THR A 303 17.72 5.67 45.79
C THR A 303 18.25 4.89 44.60
N VAL A 304 18.95 3.77 44.85
CA VAL A 304 19.40 2.85 43.80
C VAL A 304 18.18 2.07 43.27
N ALA A 305 17.92 2.15 41.97
CA ALA A 305 16.90 1.35 41.28
C ALA A 305 17.43 -0.05 40.95
N TRP A 306 18.63 -0.14 40.38
CA TRP A 306 19.33 -1.40 40.10
C TRP A 306 20.85 -1.23 40.09
N THR A 307 21.59 -2.35 40.07
CA THR A 307 23.05 -2.38 39.90
C THR A 307 23.44 -3.49 38.94
N TRP A 308 24.16 -3.13 37.88
CA TRP A 308 24.78 -4.04 36.90
C TRP A 308 26.29 -4.18 37.21
N THR A 309 26.90 -5.29 36.80
CA THR A 309 28.33 -5.59 37.02
C THR A 309 28.93 -6.27 35.79
N SER A 310 30.09 -5.81 35.33
CA SER A 310 30.79 -6.43 34.20
C SER A 310 31.44 -7.77 34.56
N ASP A 311 31.49 -8.67 33.58
CA ASP A 311 32.25 -9.92 33.67
C ASP A 311 33.77 -9.66 33.69
N ASN A 312 34.23 -8.59 33.03
CA ASN A 312 35.59 -8.08 33.12
C ASN A 312 35.85 -7.44 34.49
N ASN A 313 37.06 -7.62 35.03
CA ASN A 313 37.50 -7.05 36.31
C ASN A 313 38.19 -5.68 36.19
N ALA A 314 38.37 -5.17 34.97
CA ALA A 314 38.82 -3.80 34.75
C ALA A 314 37.74 -2.77 35.13
N ASN A 315 38.15 -1.50 35.26
CA ASN A 315 37.20 -0.42 35.48
C ASN A 315 36.38 -0.12 34.21
N THR A 316 35.07 0.06 34.37
CA THR A 316 34.15 0.60 33.37
C THR A 316 34.39 2.09 33.17
N THR A 317 34.31 2.56 31.93
CA THR A 317 34.41 3.99 31.58
C THR A 317 33.13 4.76 31.90
N SER A 318 33.18 6.09 31.73
CA SER A 318 31.97 6.94 31.73
C SER A 318 30.87 6.33 30.86
N PRO A 319 29.65 6.10 31.39
CA PRO A 319 28.54 5.64 30.58
C PRO A 319 27.98 6.76 29.69
N LEU A 320 27.27 6.35 28.64
CA LEU A 320 26.37 7.18 27.83
C LEU A 320 25.01 6.48 27.70
N VAL A 321 23.98 7.23 27.32
CA VAL A 321 22.61 6.71 27.08
C VAL A 321 22.12 7.17 25.71
N ASP A 322 21.60 6.24 24.91
CA ASP A 322 21.03 6.54 23.58
C ASP A 322 19.56 6.99 23.64
N LYS A 323 19.01 7.40 22.49
CA LYS A 323 17.63 7.89 22.36
C LYS A 323 16.55 6.87 22.76
N ASN A 324 16.90 5.58 22.82
CA ASN A 324 16.00 4.48 23.15
C ASN A 324 16.11 4.10 24.64
N GLY A 325 17.03 4.73 25.39
CA GLY A 325 17.29 4.44 26.79
C GLY A 325 18.32 3.32 27.03
N PHE A 326 18.98 2.80 25.99
CA PHE A 326 20.05 1.82 26.15
C PHE A 326 21.30 2.51 26.72
N ILE A 327 21.94 1.87 27.71
CA ILE A 327 23.15 2.36 28.37
C ILE A 327 24.37 1.65 27.79
N TYR A 328 25.44 2.39 27.51
CA TYR A 328 26.68 1.84 26.97
C TYR A 328 27.89 2.25 27.80
N THR A 329 28.81 1.32 28.00
CA THR A 329 30.12 1.54 28.67
C THR A 329 31.15 0.54 28.14
N SER A 330 32.44 0.87 28.23
CA SER A 330 33.54 -0.06 27.95
C SER A 330 34.28 -0.43 29.23
N ALA A 331 34.76 -1.68 29.34
CA ALA A 331 35.70 -2.10 30.38
C ALA A 331 36.86 -2.85 29.72
N PHE A 332 38.04 -2.24 29.77
CA PHE A 332 39.24 -2.67 29.03
C PHE A 332 38.99 -2.87 27.53
N ASP A 333 38.87 -4.12 27.09
CA ASP A 333 38.72 -4.58 25.70
C ASP A 333 37.27 -4.85 25.27
N LYS A 334 36.33 -4.80 26.22
CA LYS A 334 34.90 -5.05 25.99
C LYS A 334 34.08 -3.77 25.98
N VAL A 335 33.06 -3.74 25.14
CA VAL A 335 31.93 -2.80 25.16
C VAL A 335 30.68 -3.56 25.53
N TYR A 336 29.88 -2.99 26.43
CA TYR A 336 28.61 -3.55 26.87
C TYR A 336 27.47 -2.62 26.46
N SER A 337 26.38 -3.21 25.98
CA SER A 337 25.08 -2.57 25.86
C SER A 337 24.18 -3.14 26.96
N ILE A 338 23.52 -2.27 27.71
CA ILE A 338 22.70 -2.60 28.88
C ILE A 338 21.31 -2.03 28.64
N ASN A 339 20.28 -2.83 28.90
CA ASN A 339 18.88 -2.44 28.87
C ASN A 339 18.55 -1.50 30.03
N ILE A 340 17.46 -0.75 29.90
CA ILE A 340 16.99 0.23 30.92
C ILE A 340 16.61 -0.42 32.26
N ASP A 341 16.37 -1.74 32.28
CA ASP A 341 16.11 -2.56 33.47
C ASP A 341 17.39 -3.06 34.18
N GLY A 342 18.57 -2.82 33.61
CA GLY A 342 19.86 -3.27 34.13
C GLY A 342 20.31 -4.65 33.64
N THR A 343 19.61 -5.28 32.69
CA THR A 343 20.07 -6.52 32.03
C THR A 343 21.05 -6.23 30.89
N THR A 344 22.00 -7.13 30.64
CA THR A 344 22.93 -6.99 29.48
C THR A 344 22.17 -7.29 28.18
N LYS A 345 22.14 -6.34 27.24
CA LYS A 345 21.59 -6.53 25.89
C LYS A 345 22.57 -7.29 24.99
N SER A 346 23.79 -6.78 24.87
CA SER A 346 24.85 -7.36 24.02
C SER A 346 26.24 -6.96 24.54
N THR A 347 27.27 -7.69 24.10
CA THR A 347 28.67 -7.42 24.46
C THR A 347 29.57 -7.64 23.25
N LEU A 348 30.40 -6.65 22.93
CA LEU A 348 31.39 -6.71 21.86
C LEU A 348 32.80 -6.74 22.48
N SER A 349 33.63 -7.69 22.06
CA SER A 349 35.05 -7.76 22.45
C SER A 349 35.92 -7.32 21.27
N LEU A 350 36.86 -6.42 21.51
CA LEU A 350 37.84 -5.95 20.52
C LEU A 350 39.27 -6.38 20.94
N SER A 351 40.28 -6.20 20.09
CA SER A 351 41.69 -6.40 20.47
C SER A 351 42.27 -5.23 21.29
N GLU A 352 41.47 -4.19 21.52
CA GLU A 352 41.93 -2.84 21.83
C GLU A 352 41.34 -2.34 23.16
N THR A 353 42.20 -1.87 24.07
CA THR A 353 41.76 -1.17 25.28
C THR A 353 41.08 0.14 24.92
N LEU A 354 39.80 0.31 25.25
CA LEU A 354 39.04 1.52 24.92
C LEU A 354 39.00 2.53 26.07
N GLY A 355 39.06 3.81 25.73
CA GLY A 355 38.61 4.91 26.59
C GLY A 355 37.09 5.10 26.56
N PRO A 356 36.60 6.24 27.10
CA PRO A 356 35.18 6.61 27.04
C PRO A 356 34.65 6.65 25.61
N LEU A 357 33.40 6.22 25.45
CA LEU A 357 32.70 6.19 24.17
C LEU A 357 31.97 7.53 23.91
N ILE A 358 31.91 7.95 22.66
CA ILE A 358 30.91 8.90 22.15
C ILE A 358 30.09 8.21 21.05
N LEU A 359 28.94 8.79 20.69
CA LEU A 359 28.09 8.30 19.61
C LEU A 359 27.92 9.39 18.53
N SER A 360 28.15 9.05 17.27
CA SER A 360 27.91 9.92 16.12
C SER A 360 26.45 9.91 15.66
N GLU A 361 26.06 10.90 14.85
CA GLU A 361 24.72 10.96 14.23
C GLU A 361 24.43 9.75 13.32
N ASP A 362 25.45 9.24 12.62
CA ASP A 362 25.36 7.99 11.83
C ASP A 362 25.46 6.71 12.69
N GLY A 363 25.22 6.83 14.00
CA GLY A 363 25.01 5.72 14.92
C GLY A 363 26.22 4.83 15.16
N LYS A 364 27.43 5.37 15.04
CA LYS A 364 28.69 4.66 15.31
C LYS A 364 29.26 5.12 16.64
N PHE A 365 29.73 4.16 17.42
CA PHE A 365 30.58 4.47 18.57
C PHE A 365 31.95 4.90 18.07
N ILE A 366 32.40 6.06 18.55
CA ILE A 366 33.76 6.53 18.37
C ILE A 366 34.45 6.44 19.74
N ALA A 367 35.58 5.74 19.78
CA ALA A 367 36.37 5.53 20.99
C ALA A 367 37.84 5.92 20.75
N THR A 368 38.55 6.33 21.80
CA THR A 368 39.97 6.68 21.75
C THR A 368 40.82 5.79 22.66
N ARG A 369 42.07 5.53 22.27
CA ARG A 369 43.07 4.79 23.06
C ARG A 369 44.40 5.53 23.09
N ASN A 370 44.95 5.70 24.29
CA ASN A 370 46.39 5.92 24.49
C ASN A 370 47.02 4.59 24.94
N PRO A 371 47.81 3.87 24.11
CA PRO A 371 48.61 2.76 24.58
C PRO A 371 49.65 3.25 25.61
N SER A 372 49.79 2.49 26.71
CA SER A 372 50.44 2.87 27.97
C SER A 372 51.75 3.67 27.79
N SER A 373 51.76 4.90 28.35
CA SER A 373 52.92 5.80 28.45
C SER A 373 53.70 6.07 27.15
N THR A 374 53.03 6.07 25.99
CA THR A 374 53.65 6.46 24.72
C THR A 374 53.03 7.73 24.15
N THR A 375 53.75 8.42 23.26
CA THR A 375 53.28 9.62 22.54
C THR A 375 52.29 9.30 21.41
N LYS A 376 51.65 8.12 21.44
CA LYS A 376 50.80 7.58 20.39
C LYS A 376 49.35 7.59 20.81
N GLY A 377 48.46 7.68 19.84
CA GLY A 377 47.02 7.61 20.09
C GLY A 377 46.25 7.18 18.85
N TYR A 378 45.13 6.49 19.08
CA TYR A 378 44.29 5.93 18.03
C TYR A 378 42.81 6.22 18.31
N THR A 379 42.04 6.39 17.23
CA THR A 379 40.57 6.50 17.24
C THR A 379 39.98 5.31 16.49
N TYR A 380 38.91 4.73 17.01
CA TYR A 380 38.23 3.55 16.45
C TYR A 380 36.76 3.87 16.24
N ALA A 381 36.18 3.39 15.15
CA ALA A 381 34.74 3.43 14.91
C ALA A 381 34.15 2.02 14.77
N PHE A 382 33.05 1.75 15.47
CA PHE A 382 32.35 0.46 15.51
C PHE A 382 30.85 0.66 15.78
N GLY A 383 30.06 -0.43 15.76
CA GLY A 383 28.60 -0.35 15.80
C GLY A 383 27.98 -0.08 14.42
N THR A 384 26.66 -0.21 14.32
CA THR A 384 25.90 0.08 13.09
C THR A 384 24.85 1.16 13.34
N ALA A 385 24.71 2.04 12.34
CA ALA A 385 23.65 3.04 12.29
C ALA A 385 22.30 2.41 12.65
N PRO A 386 21.50 3.01 13.54
CA PRO A 386 20.15 2.54 13.78
C PRO A 386 19.38 2.67 12.47
N LYS A 387 18.92 1.55 11.93
CA LYS A 387 18.02 1.59 10.77
C LYS A 387 16.85 2.50 11.13
N VAL A 388 16.53 3.48 10.29
CA VAL A 388 15.38 4.36 10.52
C VAL A 388 14.11 3.55 10.29
N ILE A 389 13.57 2.99 11.37
CA ILE A 389 12.29 2.30 11.40
C ILE A 389 11.19 3.37 11.34
N TYR A 390 10.86 3.81 10.14
CA TYR A 390 9.67 4.64 9.91
C TYR A 390 8.41 3.88 10.36
N PRO A 391 7.43 4.55 11.00
CA PRO A 391 6.18 3.93 11.39
C PRO A 391 5.46 3.31 10.20
N VAL A 392 4.72 2.22 10.45
CA VAL A 392 3.91 1.53 9.43
C VAL A 392 2.44 1.89 9.62
N VAL A 393 1.77 2.24 8.52
CA VAL A 393 0.32 2.22 8.41
C VAL A 393 -0.07 1.01 7.54
N PHE A 394 -0.89 0.11 8.08
CA PHE A 394 -1.45 -1.02 7.34
C PHE A 394 -2.88 -0.70 6.88
N ILE A 395 -3.15 -0.89 5.59
CA ILE A 395 -4.47 -0.69 4.97
C ILE A 395 -5.00 -2.04 4.48
N PRO A 396 -6.10 -2.56 5.06
CA PRO A 396 -6.66 -3.85 4.67
C PRO A 396 -7.41 -3.78 3.33
N GLY A 397 -7.82 -4.95 2.81
CA GLY A 397 -8.91 -5.04 1.85
C GLY A 397 -10.28 -4.99 2.52
N MET A 398 -11.35 -5.10 1.73
CA MET A 398 -12.75 -4.92 2.17
C MET A 398 -13.14 -5.77 3.39
N GLY A 399 -12.73 -7.04 3.44
CA GLY A 399 -12.99 -7.95 4.56
C GLY A 399 -12.32 -7.58 5.88
N GLY A 400 -11.41 -6.59 5.89
CA GLY A 400 -10.60 -6.23 7.06
C GLY A 400 -11.09 -5.06 7.90
N SER A 401 -12.05 -4.26 7.45
CA SER A 401 -12.60 -3.15 8.25
C SER A 401 -13.71 -3.62 9.20
N GLU A 402 -13.50 -3.65 10.52
CA GLU A 402 -14.56 -4.08 11.43
C GLU A 402 -15.65 -3.01 11.62
N PHE A 403 -16.89 -3.37 11.27
CA PHE A 403 -18.10 -2.57 11.53
C PHE A 403 -18.89 -3.10 12.72
N LYS A 404 -19.42 -2.18 13.54
CA LYS A 404 -20.37 -2.45 14.62
C LYS A 404 -21.59 -1.54 14.58
N VAL A 405 -22.68 -1.97 15.21
CA VAL A 405 -23.82 -1.11 15.52
C VAL A 405 -23.53 -0.27 16.76
N SER A 406 -23.81 1.04 16.71
CA SER A 406 -23.51 2.00 17.80
C SER A 406 -24.57 2.05 18.91
N GLN A 407 -25.76 1.52 18.65
CA GLN A 407 -26.93 1.50 19.52
C GLN A 407 -27.86 0.33 19.10
N ASP A 408 -28.93 0.05 19.83
CA ASP A 408 -29.94 -0.90 19.36
C ASP A 408 -30.66 -0.35 18.11
N ILE A 409 -30.86 -1.18 17.09
CA ILE A 409 -31.50 -0.82 15.82
C ILE A 409 -32.50 -1.90 15.42
N TYR A 410 -33.76 -1.51 15.22
CA TYR A 410 -34.72 -2.31 14.46
C TYR A 410 -34.65 -1.91 12.99
N PHE A 411 -34.06 -2.77 12.16
CA PHE A 411 -34.04 -2.62 10.71
C PHE A 411 -35.33 -3.20 10.12
N SER A 412 -35.81 -2.56 9.06
CA SER A 412 -36.91 -3.05 8.22
C SER A 412 -36.71 -2.45 6.82
N GLY A 413 -36.57 -3.29 5.81
CA GLY A 413 -36.13 -2.88 4.47
C GLY A 413 -36.45 -3.91 3.39
N ASP A 414 -36.30 -3.51 2.14
CA ASP A 414 -36.44 -4.38 0.96
C ASP A 414 -35.35 -5.47 0.97
N ASP A 415 -35.77 -6.74 0.91
CA ASP A 415 -34.91 -7.93 0.91
C ASP A 415 -34.26 -8.22 -0.45
N GLY A 416 -34.42 -7.34 -1.44
CA GLY A 416 -33.89 -7.52 -2.80
C GLY A 416 -34.61 -8.60 -3.60
N HIS A 417 -35.53 -9.35 -2.99
CA HIS A 417 -36.21 -10.51 -3.56
C HIS A 417 -37.73 -10.31 -3.65
N GLY A 418 -38.23 -9.14 -3.23
CA GLY A 418 -39.60 -8.66 -3.43
C GLY A 418 -40.49 -8.73 -2.19
N GLY A 419 -39.91 -8.92 -1.00
CA GLY A 419 -40.57 -8.87 0.30
C GLY A 419 -40.05 -7.72 1.16
N ILE A 420 -39.85 -8.00 2.46
CA ILE A 420 -39.32 -7.08 3.47
C ILE A 420 -38.59 -7.91 4.53
N TYR A 421 -37.27 -7.74 4.65
CA TYR A 421 -36.53 -8.23 5.82
C TYR A 421 -36.78 -7.34 7.04
N SER A 422 -36.69 -7.89 8.26
CA SER A 422 -36.74 -7.10 9.49
C SER A 422 -36.04 -7.79 10.65
N HIS A 423 -35.07 -7.09 11.27
CA HIS A 423 -34.17 -7.66 12.28
C HIS A 423 -33.85 -6.62 13.37
N GLY A 424 -33.73 -7.06 14.62
CA GLY A 424 -33.36 -6.24 15.77
C GLY A 424 -31.91 -6.46 16.20
N TYR A 425 -31.01 -5.59 15.75
CA TYR A 425 -29.58 -5.64 16.09
C TYR A 425 -29.31 -4.90 17.40
N THR A 426 -28.30 -5.35 18.13
CA THR A 426 -27.96 -4.87 19.47
C THR A 426 -26.75 -3.93 19.50
N ALA A 427 -26.70 -3.04 20.49
CA ALA A 427 -25.59 -2.11 20.64
C ALA A 427 -24.25 -2.82 20.84
N ASN A 428 -23.25 -2.45 20.04
CA ASN A 428 -21.91 -3.07 19.90
C ASN A 428 -21.85 -4.42 19.18
N GLU A 429 -22.95 -4.88 18.59
CA GLU A 429 -22.97 -6.07 17.74
C GLU A 429 -22.08 -5.87 16.51
N LYS A 430 -21.27 -6.88 16.16
CA LYS A 430 -20.42 -6.85 14.97
C LYS A 430 -21.26 -7.19 13.75
N ILE A 431 -21.20 -6.35 12.73
CA ILE A 431 -21.90 -6.59 11.45
C ILE A 431 -20.92 -7.15 10.42
N TRP A 432 -19.83 -6.43 10.14
CA TRP A 432 -18.84 -6.87 9.15
C TRP A 432 -17.58 -7.42 9.82
N VAL A 433 -17.28 -8.72 9.77
CA VAL A 433 -18.10 -9.84 9.26
C VAL A 433 -18.61 -10.66 10.45
N ASN A 434 -19.93 -10.75 10.63
CA ASN A 434 -20.55 -11.64 11.60
C ASN A 434 -20.57 -13.09 11.08
N GLN A 435 -19.52 -13.85 11.38
CA GLN A 435 -19.36 -15.24 10.91
C GLN A 435 -20.49 -16.20 11.31
N ASN A 436 -21.27 -15.91 12.36
CA ASN A 436 -22.36 -16.79 12.81
C ASN A 436 -23.64 -16.62 11.97
N GLU A 437 -23.84 -15.42 11.44
CA GLU A 437 -24.98 -15.08 10.58
C GLU A 437 -24.63 -15.51 9.15
N ALA A 438 -23.46 -15.07 8.68
CA ALA A 438 -22.78 -15.53 7.48
C ALA A 438 -22.82 -17.05 7.20
N ALA A 439 -22.67 -17.87 8.24
CA ALA A 439 -22.66 -19.34 8.11
C ALA A 439 -24.07 -19.96 8.08
N LYS A 440 -25.13 -19.16 7.98
CA LYS A 440 -26.51 -19.63 7.79
C LYS A 440 -26.73 -20.07 6.35
N LEU A 441 -27.77 -20.89 6.15
CA LEU A 441 -28.10 -21.49 4.87
C LEU A 441 -29.36 -20.83 4.30
N GLY A 442 -29.22 -20.23 3.11
CA GLY A 442 -30.28 -19.55 2.39
C GLY A 442 -29.78 -18.26 1.74
N ASP A 443 -30.71 -17.46 1.24
CA ASP A 443 -30.52 -16.02 1.10
C ASP A 443 -30.54 -15.44 2.54
N ASP A 444 -29.51 -14.69 2.94
CA ASP A 444 -29.30 -14.21 4.31
C ASP A 444 -29.23 -12.68 4.38
N ASP A 445 -30.41 -12.07 4.40
CA ASP A 445 -30.63 -10.62 4.47
C ASP A 445 -30.04 -9.94 5.75
N TYR A 446 -29.28 -10.64 6.61
CA TYR A 446 -28.66 -10.05 7.82
C TYR A 446 -27.66 -8.93 7.49
N PHE A 447 -27.00 -8.97 6.34
CA PHE A 447 -26.01 -7.96 5.99
C PHE A 447 -26.65 -6.75 5.28
N ASP A 448 -27.97 -6.75 5.02
CA ASP A 448 -28.71 -5.64 4.40
C ASP A 448 -28.56 -4.30 5.11
N ILE A 449 -28.33 -4.34 6.42
CA ILE A 449 -28.06 -3.13 7.22
C ILE A 449 -26.78 -2.40 6.76
N LEU A 450 -25.92 -3.07 5.98
CA LEU A 450 -24.77 -2.51 5.29
C LEU A 450 -25.11 -1.82 3.96
N LYS A 451 -26.29 -2.01 3.36
CA LYS A 451 -26.64 -1.39 2.06
C LYS A 451 -26.46 0.13 2.11
N LEU A 452 -26.04 0.71 0.99
CA LEU A 452 -26.18 2.14 0.74
C LEU A 452 -27.52 2.40 0.02
N LYS A 453 -28.00 3.63 0.05
CA LYS A 453 -29.15 4.08 -0.74
C LYS A 453 -28.74 4.27 -2.20
N GLU A 454 -29.72 4.55 -3.07
CA GLU A 454 -29.50 4.81 -4.50
C GLU A 454 -28.48 5.94 -4.77
N ASP A 455 -28.27 6.87 -3.81
CA ASP A 455 -27.27 7.93 -3.88
C ASP A 455 -25.80 7.44 -3.76
N ALA A 456 -25.59 6.15 -3.48
CA ALA A 456 -24.28 5.49 -3.29
C ALA A 456 -23.38 6.11 -2.20
N VAL A 457 -23.96 6.89 -1.28
CA VAL A 457 -23.24 7.65 -0.24
C VAL A 457 -23.88 7.45 1.14
N THR A 458 -25.20 7.51 1.22
CA THR A 458 -25.95 7.43 2.48
C THR A 458 -26.23 5.98 2.86
N PRO A 459 -25.79 5.47 4.03
CA PRO A 459 -26.18 4.15 4.51
C PRO A 459 -27.70 4.02 4.69
N VAL A 460 -28.26 2.81 4.50
CA VAL A 460 -29.66 2.55 4.86
C VAL A 460 -29.88 2.69 6.38
N SER A 461 -28.87 2.31 7.18
CA SER A 461 -28.84 2.48 8.64
C SER A 461 -27.67 3.38 9.07
N SER A 462 -27.97 4.50 9.72
CA SER A 462 -26.98 5.49 10.17
C SER A 462 -26.17 5.05 11.41
N GLY A 463 -26.64 4.03 12.13
CA GLY A 463 -25.96 3.53 13.34
C GLY A 463 -24.96 2.40 13.09
N VAL A 464 -24.70 2.01 11.84
CA VAL A 464 -23.61 1.08 11.51
C VAL A 464 -22.32 1.86 11.27
N THR A 465 -21.33 1.63 12.12
CA THR A 465 -20.12 2.46 12.27
C THR A 465 -18.84 1.63 12.18
N LEU A 466 -17.77 2.22 11.64
CA LEU A 466 -16.42 1.68 11.73
C LEU A 466 -15.92 1.72 13.17
N THR A 467 -15.19 0.69 13.58
CA THR A 467 -14.61 0.60 14.94
C THR A 467 -13.22 1.19 15.07
N GLY A 468 -12.53 1.45 13.95
CA GLY A 468 -11.10 1.77 13.93
C GLY A 468 -10.17 0.56 14.05
N GLU A 469 -10.70 -0.65 14.18
CA GLU A 469 -9.95 -1.90 14.31
C GLU A 469 -10.07 -2.82 13.08
N LEU A 470 -9.13 -3.74 12.95
CA LEU A 470 -9.17 -4.80 11.94
C LEU A 470 -10.11 -5.94 12.36
N THR A 471 -10.75 -6.60 11.39
CA THR A 471 -11.44 -7.87 11.66
C THR A 471 -10.42 -8.95 12.05
N PRO A 472 -10.77 -9.88 12.95
CA PRO A 472 -9.88 -10.99 13.30
C PRO A 472 -9.79 -12.06 12.21
N TYR A 473 -10.57 -11.95 11.13
CA TYR A 473 -10.74 -12.95 10.09
C TYR A 473 -10.00 -12.51 8.82
N GLY A 474 -9.06 -13.32 8.33
CA GLY A 474 -8.07 -12.92 7.32
C GLY A 474 -6.96 -11.98 7.83
N TYR A 475 -7.21 -11.15 8.85
CA TYR A 475 -6.27 -10.12 9.34
C TYR A 475 -5.87 -10.25 10.83
N GLY A 476 -6.34 -11.28 11.56
CA GLY A 476 -6.11 -11.42 13.00
C GLY A 476 -4.63 -11.46 13.43
N ASP A 477 -3.73 -11.97 12.56
CA ASP A 477 -2.31 -12.03 12.84
C ASP A 477 -1.56 -10.70 12.63
N ILE A 478 -2.14 -9.72 11.93
CA ILE A 478 -1.43 -8.51 11.46
C ILE A 478 -0.81 -7.72 12.62
N ASP A 479 -1.57 -7.55 13.71
CA ASP A 479 -1.08 -6.92 14.95
C ASP A 479 0.16 -7.64 15.49
N SER A 480 0.10 -8.97 15.59
CA SER A 480 1.17 -9.83 16.13
C SER A 480 2.40 -9.86 15.21
N PHE A 481 2.19 -9.84 13.90
CA PHE A 481 3.25 -9.77 12.90
C PHE A 481 4.07 -8.48 13.05
N PHE A 482 3.42 -7.31 13.08
CA PHE A 482 4.15 -6.04 13.21
C PHE A 482 4.77 -5.87 14.61
N GLN A 483 4.12 -6.36 15.67
CA GLN A 483 4.71 -6.43 17.00
C GLN A 483 5.96 -7.33 17.04
N GLY A 484 5.94 -8.47 16.34
CA GLY A 484 7.10 -9.36 16.17
C GLY A 484 8.27 -8.73 15.40
N LEU A 485 8.02 -7.69 14.61
CA LEU A 485 9.05 -6.86 13.96
C LEU A 485 9.53 -5.68 14.82
N GLY A 486 9.06 -5.56 16.07
CA GLY A 486 9.44 -4.50 17.01
C GLY A 486 8.63 -3.21 16.89
N TYR A 487 7.53 -3.20 16.13
CA TYR A 487 6.60 -2.07 16.12
C TYR A 487 5.65 -2.10 17.32
N VAL A 488 5.15 -0.94 17.73
CA VAL A 488 4.20 -0.79 18.85
C VAL A 488 2.89 -0.23 18.31
N LYS A 489 1.78 -0.97 18.46
CA LYS A 489 0.46 -0.52 17.99
C LYS A 489 0.09 0.83 18.61
N ASN A 490 -0.52 1.70 17.82
CA ASN A 490 -0.89 3.07 18.16
C ASN A 490 0.27 3.99 18.55
N THR A 491 1.53 3.60 18.28
CA THR A 491 2.76 4.40 18.53
C THR A 491 3.67 4.44 17.31
N SER A 492 4.04 3.28 16.76
CA SER A 492 4.85 3.13 15.54
C SER A 492 4.25 2.16 14.51
N PHE A 493 3.22 1.41 14.86
CA PHE A 493 2.37 0.68 13.92
C PHE A 493 0.90 1.13 14.10
N PHE A 494 0.20 1.30 12.98
CA PHE A 494 -1.17 1.80 12.91
C PHE A 494 -1.94 1.02 11.85
N VAL A 495 -3.25 0.92 12.03
CA VAL A 495 -4.17 0.33 11.04
C VAL A 495 -5.11 1.41 10.50
N PHE A 496 -5.50 1.31 9.24
CA PHE A 496 -6.44 2.21 8.59
C PHE A 496 -7.61 1.44 7.95
N PRO A 497 -8.53 0.88 8.76
CA PRO A 497 -9.80 0.39 8.25
C PRO A 497 -10.67 1.57 7.79
N TYR A 498 -11.30 1.41 6.63
CA TYR A 498 -12.10 2.43 5.94
C TYR A 498 -13.46 1.85 5.50
N ASP A 499 -14.41 2.73 5.15
CA ASP A 499 -15.75 2.32 4.72
C ASP A 499 -15.71 1.88 3.25
N TRP A 500 -15.34 0.61 3.04
CA TRP A 500 -15.13 0.00 1.73
C TRP A 500 -16.34 0.05 0.80
N ARG A 501 -17.53 0.38 1.31
CA ARG A 501 -18.75 0.51 0.49
C ARG A 501 -18.76 1.80 -0.32
N LYS A 502 -18.05 2.83 0.14
CA LYS A 502 -18.15 4.22 -0.35
C LYS A 502 -17.02 4.58 -1.33
N ASP A 503 -17.11 5.78 -1.87
CA ASP A 503 -16.11 6.41 -2.72
C ASP A 503 -14.70 6.43 -2.06
N VAL A 504 -13.76 5.70 -2.68
CA VAL A 504 -12.35 5.60 -2.25
C VAL A 504 -11.67 6.96 -2.16
N ARG A 505 -12.09 7.96 -2.96
CA ARG A 505 -11.47 9.29 -2.97
C ARG A 505 -11.57 9.99 -1.61
N LEU A 506 -12.67 9.74 -0.87
CA LEU A 506 -12.96 10.38 0.41
C LEU A 506 -11.99 9.98 1.53
N THR A 507 -11.32 8.83 1.42
CA THR A 507 -10.42 8.32 2.48
C THR A 507 -9.14 9.15 2.65
N GLN A 508 -8.82 10.05 1.71
CA GLN A 508 -7.55 10.78 1.68
C GLN A 508 -7.33 11.64 2.93
N ALA A 509 -8.38 12.29 3.44
CA ALA A 509 -8.29 13.18 4.61
C ALA A 509 -8.04 12.41 5.90
N ASP A 510 -8.77 11.31 6.14
CA ASP A 510 -8.62 10.50 7.35
C ASP A 510 -7.28 9.75 7.38
N LEU A 511 -6.79 9.31 6.21
CA LEU A 511 -5.45 8.74 6.09
C LEU A 511 -4.36 9.79 6.35
N ASP A 512 -4.55 11.04 5.91
CA ASP A 512 -3.62 12.13 6.24
C ASP A 512 -3.57 12.41 7.74
N ASN A 513 -4.73 12.44 8.41
CA ASN A 513 -4.84 12.62 9.87
C ASN A 513 -4.13 11.49 10.65
N LEU A 514 -4.28 10.24 10.22
CA LEU A 514 -3.57 9.11 10.82
C LEU A 514 -2.05 9.19 10.55
N ILE A 515 -1.64 9.57 9.35
CA ILE A 515 -0.23 9.72 8.98
C ILE A 515 0.45 10.85 9.74
N GLU A 516 -0.22 12.00 9.94
CA GLU A 516 0.29 13.05 10.82
C GLU A 516 0.36 12.59 12.27
N THR A 517 -0.61 11.83 12.76
CA THR A 517 -0.56 11.23 14.11
C THR A 517 0.63 10.28 14.27
N ALA A 518 0.92 9.45 13.27
CA ALA A 518 2.06 8.54 13.25
C ALA A 518 3.41 9.28 13.23
N LYS A 519 3.53 10.33 12.42
CA LYS A 519 4.70 11.22 12.36
C LYS A 519 4.93 11.93 13.69
N GLN A 520 3.88 12.49 14.30
CA GLN A 520 3.95 13.16 15.60
C GLN A 520 4.37 12.20 16.74
N LYS A 521 3.79 11.00 16.80
CA LYS A 521 4.10 10.01 17.85
C LYS A 521 5.51 9.40 17.75
N THR A 522 6.10 9.36 16.54
CA THR A 522 7.46 8.82 16.34
C THR A 522 8.53 9.90 16.23
N GLY A 523 8.16 11.16 15.99
CA GLY A 523 9.10 12.23 15.64
C GLY A 523 9.74 12.08 14.25
N LEU A 524 9.27 11.15 13.41
CA LEU A 524 9.83 10.88 12.09
C LEU A 524 9.03 11.61 10.99
N PRO A 525 9.70 12.09 9.92
CA PRO A 525 9.07 12.93 8.90
C PRO A 525 8.19 12.15 7.91
N LYS A 526 8.23 10.82 7.92
CA LYS A 526 7.54 9.95 6.95
C LYS A 526 6.98 8.67 7.59
N VAL A 527 6.04 8.02 6.91
CA VAL A 527 5.54 6.66 7.19
C VAL A 527 5.97 5.67 6.10
N ASN A 528 5.92 4.38 6.39
CA ASN A 528 5.74 3.34 5.37
C ASN A 528 4.25 2.97 5.32
N ILE A 529 3.71 2.70 4.14
CA ILE A 529 2.36 2.13 3.95
C ILE A 529 2.51 0.69 3.48
N VAL A 530 1.75 -0.22 4.08
CA VAL A 530 1.54 -1.59 3.60
C VAL A 530 0.05 -1.73 3.29
N ALA A 531 -0.29 -2.16 2.08
CA ALA A 531 -1.67 -2.16 1.59
C ALA A 531 -2.04 -3.50 0.95
N HIS A 532 -3.21 -4.04 1.29
CA HIS A 532 -3.73 -5.28 0.73
C HIS A 532 -5.00 -5.05 -0.09
N SER A 533 -5.11 -5.70 -1.26
CA SER A 533 -6.32 -5.71 -2.08
C SER A 533 -6.82 -4.28 -2.35
N MET A 534 -8.12 -4.00 -2.16
CA MET A 534 -8.70 -2.66 -2.29
C MET A 534 -8.02 -1.59 -1.41
N GLY A 535 -7.32 -1.94 -0.34
CA GLY A 535 -6.51 -1.00 0.44
C GLY A 535 -5.37 -0.35 -0.35
N GLY A 536 -4.91 -0.98 -1.45
CA GLY A 536 -3.98 -0.36 -2.39
C GLY A 536 -4.61 0.78 -3.19
N LEU A 537 -5.90 0.70 -3.50
CA LEU A 537 -6.64 1.78 -4.15
C LEU A 537 -6.68 3.03 -3.25
N VAL A 538 -6.95 2.84 -1.95
CA VAL A 538 -6.83 3.88 -0.91
C VAL A 538 -5.41 4.48 -0.86
N ALA A 539 -4.37 3.64 -0.92
CA ALA A 539 -2.98 4.10 -0.88
C ALA A 539 -2.55 4.88 -2.13
N ARG A 540 -2.90 4.40 -3.33
CA ARG A 540 -2.63 5.08 -4.61
C ARG A 540 -3.38 6.42 -4.71
N ASN A 541 -4.66 6.45 -4.30
CA ASN A 541 -5.43 7.69 -4.16
C ASN A 541 -4.69 8.71 -3.28
N TYR A 542 -4.18 8.29 -2.12
CA TYR A 542 -3.42 9.15 -1.22
C TYR A 542 -2.10 9.66 -1.82
N ILE A 543 -1.28 8.80 -2.44
CA ILE A 543 0.01 9.21 -3.03
C ILE A 543 -0.12 9.90 -4.41
N SER A 544 -1.31 9.99 -4.99
CA SER A 544 -1.56 10.76 -6.22
C SER A 544 -1.27 12.27 -6.04
N ALA A 545 -1.44 12.79 -4.83
CA ALA A 545 -1.15 14.17 -4.48
C ALA A 545 0.27 14.32 -3.91
N THR A 546 1.11 15.14 -4.55
CA THR A 546 2.50 15.38 -4.13
C THR A 546 2.68 15.77 -2.65
N PRO A 547 1.81 16.60 -2.01
CA PRO A 547 1.92 16.90 -0.59
C PRO A 547 1.75 15.67 0.31
N SER A 548 0.78 14.80 0.01
CA SER A 548 0.53 13.55 0.72
C SER A 548 1.66 12.54 0.48
N ALA A 549 2.07 12.35 -0.78
CA ALA A 549 3.20 11.50 -1.16
C ALA A 549 4.52 11.90 -0.47
N SER A 550 4.74 13.20 -0.23
CA SER A 550 5.93 13.68 0.49
C SER A 550 6.08 13.08 1.89
N LYS A 551 4.97 12.68 2.52
CA LYS A 551 4.87 12.07 3.85
C LYS A 551 5.09 10.56 3.85
N VAL A 552 5.23 9.92 2.68
CA VAL A 552 5.43 8.47 2.55
C VAL A 552 6.87 8.16 2.13
N ASN A 553 7.47 7.13 2.71
CA ASN A 553 8.81 6.63 2.41
C ASN A 553 8.74 5.41 1.48
N LYS A 554 7.90 4.43 1.83
CA LYS A 554 7.59 3.24 1.04
C LYS A 554 6.09 3.03 0.95
N LEU A 555 5.63 2.53 -0.19
CA LEU A 555 4.31 1.91 -0.37
C LEU A 555 4.58 0.47 -0.84
N ILE A 556 4.12 -0.51 -0.06
CA ILE A 556 4.23 -1.93 -0.39
C ILE A 556 2.80 -2.45 -0.55
N GLU A 557 2.49 -2.93 -1.75
CA GLU A 557 1.16 -3.36 -2.15
C GLU A 557 1.09 -4.87 -2.30
N MET A 558 -0.07 -5.47 -2.03
CA MET A 558 -0.31 -6.92 -2.12
C MET A 558 -1.65 -7.17 -2.83
N GLY A 559 -1.63 -7.82 -4.00
CA GLY A 559 -2.84 -8.27 -4.70
C GLY A 559 -3.83 -7.16 -5.06
N VAL A 560 -3.36 -5.95 -5.38
CA VAL A 560 -4.23 -4.76 -5.54
C VAL A 560 -4.96 -4.81 -6.90
N PRO A 561 -6.31 -4.71 -6.94
CA PRO A 561 -7.08 -4.67 -8.18
C PRO A 561 -7.05 -3.28 -8.81
N HIS A 562 -5.87 -2.77 -9.20
CA HIS A 562 -5.68 -1.39 -9.65
C HIS A 562 -6.64 -0.95 -10.77
N LEU A 563 -6.95 -1.89 -11.68
CA LEU A 563 -7.79 -1.67 -12.85
C LEU A 563 -9.09 -2.51 -12.78
N GLY A 564 -9.48 -2.93 -11.57
CA GLY A 564 -10.63 -3.80 -11.32
C GLY A 564 -10.36 -5.30 -11.59
N THR A 565 -11.42 -6.09 -11.50
CA THR A 565 -11.45 -7.55 -11.69
C THR A 565 -12.80 -8.00 -12.26
N VAL A 566 -12.79 -9.05 -13.08
CA VAL A 566 -14.02 -9.64 -13.65
C VAL A 566 -14.92 -10.23 -12.55
N LEU A 567 -14.36 -10.61 -11.40
CA LEU A 567 -15.13 -11.03 -10.23
C LEU A 567 -15.99 -9.87 -9.66
N GLY A 568 -15.50 -8.64 -9.73
CA GLY A 568 -16.27 -7.44 -9.37
C GLY A 568 -17.43 -7.17 -10.33
N LEU A 569 -17.23 -7.46 -11.62
CA LEU A 569 -18.31 -7.44 -12.62
C LEU A 569 -19.34 -8.56 -12.37
N LYS A 570 -18.90 -9.77 -12.02
CA LYS A 570 -19.78 -10.90 -11.67
C LYS A 570 -20.65 -10.58 -10.47
N ALA A 571 -20.06 -10.07 -9.38
CA ALA A 571 -20.78 -9.69 -8.16
C ALA A 571 -21.92 -8.70 -8.43
N ILE A 572 -21.69 -7.69 -9.28
CA ILE A 572 -22.72 -6.69 -9.63
C ILE A 572 -23.81 -7.26 -10.54
N LEU A 573 -23.45 -8.04 -11.58
CA LEU A 573 -24.42 -8.53 -12.57
C LEU A 573 -25.23 -9.75 -12.10
N TYR A 574 -24.58 -10.68 -11.40
CA TYR A 574 -25.13 -12.00 -11.03
C TYR A 574 -25.14 -12.27 -9.53
N GLY A 575 -24.33 -11.54 -8.76
CA GLY A 575 -23.96 -11.95 -7.41
C GLY A 575 -22.74 -12.88 -7.41
N GLU A 576 -22.10 -13.03 -6.25
CA GLU A 576 -20.93 -13.90 -6.07
C GLU A 576 -20.87 -14.38 -4.61
N ALA A 577 -20.68 -15.68 -4.38
CA ALA A 577 -20.70 -16.23 -3.01
C ALA A 577 -19.33 -16.07 -2.33
N ILE A 578 -19.24 -15.23 -1.31
CA ILE A 578 -18.00 -15.07 -0.52
C ILE A 578 -17.82 -16.33 0.33
N SER A 579 -16.69 -17.03 0.19
CA SER A 579 -16.37 -18.25 0.96
C SER A 579 -15.02 -18.12 1.68
N TYR A 580 -14.83 -18.91 2.76
CA TYR A 580 -13.63 -18.80 3.60
C TYR A 580 -13.18 -20.15 4.19
N ASN A 581 -11.88 -20.26 4.47
CA ASN A 581 -11.24 -21.46 5.01
C ASN A 581 -11.00 -21.31 6.54
N PHE A 582 -11.86 -21.88 7.41
CA PHE A 582 -11.72 -21.79 8.86
C PHE A 582 -11.52 -23.17 9.51
N TYR A 583 -10.35 -23.40 10.12
CA TYR A 583 -9.97 -24.69 10.74
C TYR A 583 -10.24 -25.93 9.85
N SER A 584 -9.87 -25.85 8.57
CA SER A 584 -10.09 -26.89 7.55
C SER A 584 -11.57 -27.20 7.24
N LEU A 585 -12.52 -26.44 7.78
CA LEU A 585 -13.90 -26.40 7.33
C LEU A 585 -14.08 -25.19 6.40
N LYS A 586 -14.76 -25.40 5.27
CA LYS A 586 -14.98 -24.39 4.25
C LYS A 586 -16.47 -24.14 4.14
N ILE A 587 -16.90 -22.95 4.52
CA ILE A 587 -18.31 -22.56 4.55
C ILE A 587 -18.41 -21.24 3.77
N PRO A 588 -19.41 -21.06 2.89
CA PRO A 588 -19.77 -19.74 2.40
C PRO A 588 -20.09 -18.84 3.59
N ILE A 589 -19.56 -17.63 3.53
CA ILE A 589 -19.79 -16.56 4.50
C ILE A 589 -20.90 -15.62 4.01
N ILE A 590 -21.13 -15.47 2.70
CA ILE A 590 -22.30 -14.73 2.20
C ILE A 590 -22.81 -15.37 0.91
N ALA A 591 -24.13 -15.51 0.77
CA ALA A 591 -24.79 -15.98 -0.44
C ALA A 591 -24.63 -14.99 -1.61
N SER A 592 -24.68 -15.48 -2.85
CA SER A 592 -24.51 -14.65 -4.05
C SER A 592 -25.56 -13.54 -4.16
N SER A 593 -26.79 -13.83 -3.74
CA SER A 593 -27.92 -12.90 -3.58
C SER A 593 -27.54 -11.72 -2.71
N GLU A 594 -27.24 -11.96 -1.43
CA GLU A 594 -26.90 -10.92 -0.46
C GLU A 594 -25.66 -10.10 -0.87
N VAL A 595 -24.64 -10.74 -1.46
CA VAL A 595 -23.48 -9.99 -2.02
C VAL A 595 -23.89 -9.06 -3.17
N LYS A 596 -24.87 -9.44 -3.99
CA LYS A 596 -25.42 -8.59 -5.04
C LYS A 596 -26.11 -7.37 -4.44
N ASP A 597 -26.97 -7.57 -3.44
CA ASP A 597 -27.78 -6.50 -2.85
C ASP A 597 -26.92 -5.50 -2.03
N ILE A 598 -25.88 -5.95 -1.33
CA ILE A 598 -24.89 -5.06 -0.69
C ILE A 598 -24.07 -4.29 -1.74
N SER A 599 -23.67 -4.95 -2.84
CA SER A 599 -22.80 -4.34 -3.85
C SER A 599 -23.53 -3.41 -4.83
N PHE A 600 -24.83 -3.60 -5.05
CA PHE A 600 -25.65 -2.86 -6.01
C PHE A 600 -25.59 -1.33 -5.84
N ASN A 601 -25.61 -0.84 -4.60
CA ASN A 601 -25.49 0.60 -4.29
C ASN A 601 -24.08 1.01 -3.82
N SER A 602 -23.10 0.10 -3.84
CA SER A 602 -21.75 0.39 -3.34
C SER A 602 -20.85 0.96 -4.45
N ALA A 603 -20.53 2.25 -4.35
CA ALA A 603 -19.52 2.89 -5.19
C ALA A 603 -18.14 2.23 -5.05
N GLY A 604 -17.81 1.74 -3.85
CA GLY A 604 -16.58 0.99 -3.59
C GLY A 604 -16.51 -0.33 -4.35
N MET A 605 -17.57 -1.15 -4.32
CA MET A 605 -17.67 -2.38 -5.13
C MET A 605 -17.65 -2.07 -6.64
N HIS A 606 -18.29 -0.98 -7.08
CA HIS A 606 -18.23 -0.52 -8.47
C HIS A 606 -16.80 -0.11 -8.90
N THR A 607 -15.94 0.30 -7.95
CA THR A 607 -14.51 0.58 -8.19
C THR A 607 -13.67 -0.71 -8.37
N LEU A 608 -14.29 -1.89 -8.30
CA LEU A 608 -13.69 -3.18 -8.65
C LEU A 608 -14.12 -3.71 -10.02
N ILE A 609 -14.99 -2.99 -10.76
CA ILE A 609 -15.35 -3.32 -12.15
C ILE A 609 -14.16 -3.00 -13.07
N PRO A 610 -13.86 -3.81 -14.13
CA PRO A 610 -12.74 -3.56 -15.03
C PRO A 610 -12.76 -2.16 -15.66
N SER A 611 -11.72 -1.37 -15.40
CA SER A 611 -11.58 0.01 -15.89
C SER A 611 -11.19 0.05 -17.37
N ASN A 612 -11.31 1.22 -18.02
CA ASN A 612 -10.86 1.40 -19.41
C ASN A 612 -9.37 1.02 -19.64
N PHE A 613 -8.51 1.12 -18.63
CA PHE A 613 -7.11 0.72 -18.73
C PHE A 613 -6.92 -0.81 -18.64
N TYR A 614 -7.85 -1.55 -18.02
CA TYR A 614 -7.85 -3.02 -18.03
C TYR A 614 -7.90 -3.57 -19.46
N PHE A 615 -8.82 -3.03 -20.28
CA PHE A 615 -9.01 -3.42 -21.68
C PHE A 615 -7.73 -3.26 -22.50
N ASN A 616 -6.85 -2.30 -22.16
CA ASN A 616 -5.56 -2.12 -22.85
C ASN A 616 -4.54 -3.23 -22.54
N LEU A 617 -4.48 -3.70 -21.29
CA LEU A 617 -3.55 -4.78 -20.89
C LEU A 617 -4.00 -6.17 -21.37
N TYR A 618 -5.32 -6.34 -21.54
CA TYR A 618 -5.97 -7.59 -21.96
C TYR A 618 -6.39 -7.61 -23.44
N ASN A 619 -6.05 -6.59 -24.24
CA ASN A 619 -6.26 -6.62 -25.69
C ASN A 619 -5.26 -7.58 -26.39
N ASP A 620 -5.75 -8.68 -26.96
CA ASP A 620 -4.99 -9.59 -27.83
C ASP A 620 -5.84 -10.00 -29.03
N SER A 621 -5.32 -9.80 -30.24
CA SER A 621 -5.99 -10.19 -31.50
C SER A 621 -6.16 -11.70 -31.65
N LYS A 622 -5.48 -12.52 -30.83
CA LYS A 622 -5.58 -13.99 -30.80
C LYS A 622 -6.61 -14.52 -29.80
N GLN A 623 -7.38 -13.65 -29.11
CA GLN A 623 -8.38 -14.02 -28.08
C GLN A 623 -7.83 -14.78 -26.85
N GLN A 624 -6.51 -15.05 -26.79
CA GLN A 624 -5.81 -15.67 -25.66
C GLN A 624 -5.73 -14.78 -24.41
N LYS A 625 -6.11 -13.50 -24.53
CA LYS A 625 -6.45 -12.60 -23.44
C LYS A 625 -7.92 -12.21 -23.68
N PRO A 626 -8.88 -12.84 -22.99
CA PRO A 626 -10.29 -12.58 -23.24
C PRO A 626 -10.71 -11.24 -22.61
N GLN A 627 -11.70 -10.57 -23.20
CA GLN A 627 -12.29 -9.36 -22.60
C GLN A 627 -13.26 -9.74 -21.47
N PRO A 628 -13.49 -8.90 -20.45
CA PRO A 628 -14.26 -9.28 -19.25
C PRO A 628 -15.65 -9.87 -19.50
N PHE A 629 -16.31 -9.46 -20.59
CA PHE A 629 -17.66 -9.89 -20.93
C PHE A 629 -17.80 -10.19 -22.43
N PHE A 630 -18.48 -11.30 -22.73
CA PHE A 630 -18.86 -11.72 -24.06
C PHE A 630 -20.38 -11.93 -24.10
N ASP A 631 -21.11 -11.15 -24.89
CA ASP A 631 -22.56 -11.24 -25.00
C ASP A 631 -22.99 -11.69 -26.40
N ASP A 632 -23.25 -12.99 -26.61
CA ASP A 632 -23.90 -13.51 -27.82
C ASP A 632 -25.43 -13.56 -27.68
N ARG A 633 -25.95 -13.18 -26.51
CA ARG A 633 -27.38 -13.22 -26.19
C ARG A 633 -28.11 -11.89 -26.37
N ASP A 634 -27.39 -10.78 -26.50
CA ASP A 634 -27.94 -9.41 -26.47
C ASP A 634 -28.81 -9.22 -25.21
N ILE A 635 -28.23 -9.49 -24.02
CA ILE A 635 -29.01 -9.63 -22.78
C ILE A 635 -29.68 -8.32 -22.35
N ASP A 636 -29.14 -7.18 -22.77
CA ASP A 636 -29.69 -5.84 -22.54
C ASP A 636 -30.51 -5.28 -23.73
N LYS A 637 -30.50 -5.97 -24.87
CA LYS A 637 -31.30 -5.72 -26.09
C LYS A 637 -30.90 -4.45 -26.84
N ASN A 638 -29.59 -4.18 -26.90
CA ASN A 638 -29.00 -3.06 -27.61
C ASN A 638 -28.57 -3.41 -29.06
N ASN A 639 -28.56 -4.70 -29.44
CA ASN A 639 -28.11 -5.27 -30.73
C ASN A 639 -26.57 -5.26 -30.96
N ILE A 640 -25.77 -5.21 -29.89
CA ILE A 640 -24.31 -5.33 -29.90
C ILE A 640 -23.96 -6.68 -29.28
N ILE A 641 -23.27 -7.53 -30.04
CA ILE A 641 -22.90 -8.88 -29.62
C ILE A 641 -21.41 -9.18 -29.71
N GLY A 642 -20.97 -10.21 -29.00
CA GLY A 642 -19.59 -10.70 -28.95
C GLY A 642 -18.78 -10.12 -27.80
N ASN A 643 -17.45 -10.03 -27.97
CA ASN A 643 -16.55 -9.43 -26.98
C ASN A 643 -16.84 -7.93 -26.84
N LEU A 644 -17.28 -7.50 -25.66
CA LEU A 644 -17.58 -6.10 -25.40
C LEU A 644 -16.28 -5.31 -25.13
N ASN A 645 -16.20 -4.09 -25.63
CA ASN A 645 -15.22 -3.09 -25.20
C ASN A 645 -15.73 -2.30 -23.98
N TYR A 646 -14.88 -1.46 -23.38
CA TYR A 646 -15.22 -0.68 -22.18
C TYR A 646 -16.55 0.10 -22.27
N LEU A 647 -16.81 0.79 -23.39
CA LEU A 647 -18.04 1.57 -23.55
C LEU A 647 -19.27 0.66 -23.70
N GLN A 648 -19.12 -0.46 -24.41
CA GLN A 648 -20.17 -1.46 -24.57
C GLN A 648 -20.50 -2.16 -23.23
N GLN A 649 -19.48 -2.43 -22.40
CA GLN A 649 -19.68 -2.92 -21.03
C GLN A 649 -20.38 -1.87 -20.15
N LYS A 650 -20.07 -0.57 -20.30
CA LYS A 650 -20.79 0.51 -19.59
C LYS A 650 -22.27 0.57 -19.99
N ASP A 651 -22.57 0.50 -21.29
CA ASP A 651 -23.96 0.48 -21.76
C ASP A 651 -24.70 -0.80 -21.32
N LEU A 652 -24.05 -1.98 -21.33
CA LEU A 652 -24.59 -3.22 -20.77
C LEU A 652 -25.03 -3.05 -19.30
N ILE A 653 -24.12 -2.61 -18.43
CA ILE A 653 -24.37 -2.41 -16.99
C ILE A 653 -25.53 -1.44 -16.75
N LYS A 654 -25.60 -0.37 -17.54
CA LYS A 654 -26.64 0.66 -17.52
C LYS A 654 -28.00 0.15 -17.99
N ASN A 655 -28.04 -0.61 -19.09
CA ASN A 655 -29.28 -1.10 -19.68
C ASN A 655 -29.87 -2.29 -18.90
N LEU A 656 -29.01 -3.08 -18.24
CA LEU A 656 -29.38 -4.04 -17.19
C LEU A 656 -29.82 -3.38 -15.87
N LYS A 657 -29.81 -2.03 -15.80
CA LYS A 657 -30.29 -1.20 -14.69
C LYS A 657 -29.50 -1.30 -13.38
N SER A 658 -28.18 -1.49 -13.45
CA SER A 658 -27.33 -1.26 -12.27
C SER A 658 -27.38 0.20 -11.81
N ASN A 659 -26.95 0.48 -10.57
CA ASN A 659 -26.86 1.84 -10.06
C ASN A 659 -25.75 2.65 -10.76
N MET A 660 -26.15 3.44 -11.77
CA MET A 660 -25.21 4.30 -12.49
C MET A 660 -24.65 5.47 -11.65
N THR A 661 -25.25 5.84 -10.52
CA THR A 661 -24.63 6.79 -9.58
C THR A 661 -23.42 6.15 -8.87
N ALA A 662 -23.52 4.89 -8.46
CA ALA A 662 -22.37 4.13 -7.94
C ALA A 662 -21.30 3.92 -9.02
N TYR A 663 -21.71 3.59 -10.25
CA TYR A 663 -20.80 3.44 -11.40
C TYR A 663 -20.06 4.74 -11.74
N ASP A 664 -20.77 5.87 -11.88
CA ASP A 664 -20.14 7.14 -12.31
C ASP A 664 -19.20 7.71 -11.23
N ILE A 665 -19.37 7.35 -9.95
CA ILE A 665 -18.39 7.63 -8.89
C ILE A 665 -17.10 6.82 -9.12
N ALA A 666 -17.23 5.52 -9.41
CA ALA A 666 -16.10 4.63 -9.70
C ALA A 666 -15.37 5.00 -11.01
N GLU A 667 -16.11 5.38 -12.05
CA GLU A 667 -15.53 5.88 -13.31
C GLU A 667 -14.71 7.15 -13.08
N GLN A 668 -15.17 8.08 -12.24
CA GLN A 668 -14.39 9.27 -11.88
C GLN A 668 -13.13 8.93 -11.07
N TYR A 669 -13.15 7.89 -10.22
CA TYR A 669 -11.95 7.40 -9.54
C TYR A 669 -10.90 6.94 -10.57
N HIS A 670 -11.27 6.04 -11.48
CA HIS A 670 -10.37 5.54 -12.52
C HIS A 670 -9.93 6.64 -13.50
N THR A 671 -10.83 7.53 -13.91
CA THR A 671 -10.50 8.68 -14.78
C THR A 671 -9.44 9.59 -14.15
N ASN A 672 -9.49 9.78 -12.83
CA ASN A 672 -8.52 10.60 -12.12
C ASN A 672 -7.20 9.86 -11.84
N LEU A 673 -7.23 8.56 -11.56
CA LEU A 673 -6.07 7.82 -11.05
C LEU A 673 -5.34 6.98 -12.10
N ASP A 674 -6.02 6.32 -13.04
CA ASP A 674 -5.40 5.33 -13.93
C ASP A 674 -4.27 5.95 -14.76
N SER A 675 -4.46 7.19 -15.22
CA SER A 675 -3.45 7.99 -15.93
C SER A 675 -2.26 8.44 -15.07
N LEU A 676 -2.37 8.33 -13.74
CA LEU A 676 -1.35 8.69 -12.75
C LEU A 676 -0.67 7.46 -12.12
N LEU A 677 -1.09 6.23 -12.41
CA LEU A 677 -0.51 5.01 -11.81
C LEU A 677 1.00 4.87 -12.04
N VAL A 678 1.51 5.40 -13.16
CA VAL A 678 2.95 5.49 -13.48
C VAL A 678 3.73 6.51 -12.63
N GLN A 679 3.06 7.30 -11.79
CA GLN A 679 3.65 8.39 -11.01
C GLN A 679 3.57 8.11 -9.51
N THR A 680 4.73 7.84 -8.87
CA THR A 680 4.78 7.61 -7.42
C THR A 680 4.93 8.88 -6.58
N ASN A 681 5.00 10.06 -7.22
CA ASN A 681 5.35 11.35 -6.57
C ASN A 681 6.65 11.30 -5.71
N GLY A 682 7.57 10.38 -6.01
CA GLY A 682 8.82 10.17 -5.25
C GLY A 682 8.73 9.17 -4.09
N VAL A 683 7.61 8.47 -3.94
CA VAL A 683 7.48 7.31 -3.04
C VAL A 683 8.18 6.09 -3.63
N LYS A 684 8.81 5.28 -2.77
CA LYS A 684 9.32 3.96 -3.16
C LYS A 684 8.17 2.96 -3.17
N LEU A 685 7.62 2.71 -4.35
CA LEU A 685 6.56 1.74 -4.61
C LEU A 685 7.15 0.33 -4.79
N TYR A 686 6.44 -0.70 -4.32
CA TYR A 686 6.73 -2.12 -4.54
C TYR A 686 5.41 -2.89 -4.67
N GLU A 687 5.30 -3.73 -5.69
CA GLU A 687 4.05 -4.46 -6.03
C GLU A 687 4.24 -5.96 -5.79
N ILE A 688 3.60 -6.52 -4.76
CA ILE A 688 3.57 -7.97 -4.51
C ILE A 688 2.31 -8.54 -5.18
N VAL A 689 2.52 -9.36 -6.19
CA VAL A 689 1.47 -9.84 -7.10
C VAL A 689 1.27 -11.33 -6.90
N GLY A 690 0.07 -11.75 -6.52
CA GLY A 690 -0.27 -13.17 -6.54
C GLY A 690 -0.32 -13.68 -7.97
N SER A 691 0.35 -14.81 -8.21
CA SER A 691 0.52 -15.42 -9.53
C SER A 691 0.64 -16.93 -9.39
N GLY A 692 -0.24 -17.65 -10.07
CA GLY A 692 -0.27 -19.12 -10.05
C GLY A 692 -1.70 -19.64 -10.01
N PRO A 693 -2.51 -19.25 -9.01
CA PRO A 693 -3.94 -19.53 -9.03
C PRO A 693 -4.61 -18.99 -10.30
N LYS A 694 -5.57 -19.76 -10.81
CA LYS A 694 -6.46 -19.26 -11.87
C LYS A 694 -7.53 -18.34 -11.27
N THR A 695 -7.97 -17.39 -12.06
CA THR A 695 -8.85 -16.27 -11.67
C THR A 695 -9.87 -16.03 -12.78
N LEU A 696 -11.08 -15.58 -12.47
CA LEU A 696 -12.08 -15.24 -13.49
C LEU A 696 -11.56 -14.14 -14.43
N GLY A 697 -11.55 -14.43 -15.74
CA GLY A 697 -11.03 -13.55 -16.79
C GLY A 697 -12.05 -13.14 -17.85
N GLN A 698 -13.13 -13.90 -18.02
CA GLN A 698 -14.28 -13.53 -18.84
C GLN A 698 -15.53 -14.29 -18.39
N ILE A 699 -16.67 -13.61 -18.39
CA ILE A 699 -18.02 -14.20 -18.37
C ILE A 699 -18.53 -14.26 -19.82
N ARG A 700 -19.03 -15.41 -20.27
CA ARG A 700 -19.70 -15.56 -21.56
C ARG A 700 -21.19 -15.83 -21.37
N GLU A 701 -22.02 -15.02 -22.02
CA GLU A 701 -23.45 -15.23 -22.21
C GLU A 701 -23.69 -15.75 -23.63
N THR A 702 -24.23 -16.96 -23.76
CA THR A 702 -24.38 -17.68 -25.04
C THR A 702 -25.72 -18.42 -25.13
N TRP A 703 -26.14 -18.79 -26.34
CA TRP A 703 -27.34 -19.62 -26.51
C TRP A 703 -27.05 -21.13 -26.52
N TRP A 704 -28.02 -21.90 -26.04
CA TRP A 704 -28.21 -23.31 -26.35
C TRP A 704 -29.56 -23.49 -27.07
N ILE A 705 -29.58 -24.23 -28.18
CA ILE A 705 -30.82 -24.55 -28.91
C ILE A 705 -31.44 -25.86 -28.39
N GLU A 706 -32.56 -25.75 -27.67
CA GLU A 706 -33.55 -26.84 -27.65
C GLU A 706 -34.44 -26.77 -28.89
N TRP A 707 -34.90 -27.93 -29.38
CA TRP A 707 -35.70 -28.06 -30.60
C TRP A 707 -37.12 -28.61 -30.29
N PRO A 708 -38.17 -28.18 -31.01
CA PRO A 708 -38.19 -27.09 -32.00
C PRO A 708 -37.90 -25.72 -31.36
N PHE A 709 -37.39 -24.78 -32.15
CA PHE A 709 -36.56 -23.67 -31.68
C PHE A 709 -37.00 -22.98 -30.37
N LYS A 710 -36.27 -23.30 -29.31
CA LYS A 710 -36.30 -22.69 -27.99
C LYS A 710 -34.86 -22.36 -27.60
N LEU A 711 -34.53 -21.07 -27.63
CA LEU A 711 -33.25 -20.57 -27.14
C LEU A 711 -33.23 -20.62 -25.61
N ILE A 712 -32.16 -21.17 -25.05
CA ILE A 712 -31.94 -21.29 -23.61
C ILE A 712 -30.65 -20.56 -23.24
N PRO A 713 -30.66 -19.71 -22.20
CA PRO A 713 -29.44 -19.14 -21.63
C PRO A 713 -28.42 -20.23 -21.28
N ARG A 714 -27.19 -20.06 -21.74
CA ARG A 714 -26.04 -20.89 -21.37
C ARG A 714 -24.89 -19.97 -21.00
N ARG A 715 -24.22 -20.28 -19.88
CA ARG A 715 -23.08 -19.49 -19.41
C ARG A 715 -21.79 -20.29 -19.38
N ASP A 716 -20.68 -19.56 -19.47
CA ASP A 716 -19.34 -20.13 -19.48
C ASP A 716 -18.34 -19.13 -18.91
N GLU A 717 -17.55 -19.57 -17.95
CA GLU A 717 -16.51 -18.75 -17.32
C GLU A 717 -15.14 -19.15 -17.87
N ILE A 718 -14.33 -18.17 -18.29
CA ILE A 718 -12.97 -18.43 -18.78
C ILE A 718 -11.99 -17.94 -17.72
N PHE A 719 -11.15 -18.85 -17.23
CA PHE A 719 -10.13 -18.49 -16.25
C PHE A 719 -8.81 -18.04 -16.91
N ILE A 720 -8.11 -17.14 -16.23
CA ILE A 720 -6.79 -16.60 -16.58
C ILE A 720 -5.88 -16.64 -15.34
N THR A 721 -4.61 -16.25 -15.46
CA THR A 721 -3.71 -16.17 -14.30
C THR A 721 -4.00 -14.97 -13.41
N GLY A 722 -3.87 -15.17 -12.09
CA GLY A 722 -3.93 -14.13 -11.08
C GLY A 722 -3.65 -14.75 -9.70
N ASP A 723 -4.44 -14.33 -8.71
CA ASP A 723 -4.38 -14.81 -7.32
C ASP A 723 -5.67 -15.50 -6.84
N GLY A 724 -6.65 -15.70 -7.73
CA GLY A 724 -7.99 -16.22 -7.42
C GLY A 724 -9.06 -15.14 -7.32
N THR A 725 -8.68 -13.87 -7.16
CA THR A 725 -9.61 -12.73 -7.09
C THR A 725 -9.25 -11.62 -8.08
N VAL A 726 -7.96 -11.37 -8.30
CA VAL A 726 -7.43 -10.27 -9.11
C VAL A 726 -6.62 -10.80 -10.30
N PRO A 727 -7.03 -10.49 -11.54
CA PRO A 727 -6.27 -10.81 -12.75
C PRO A 727 -4.84 -10.26 -12.73
N LEU A 728 -3.87 -11.08 -13.15
CA LEU A 728 -2.43 -10.82 -13.03
C LEU A 728 -2.00 -9.42 -13.49
N TYR A 729 -2.47 -8.95 -14.65
CA TYR A 729 -2.05 -7.66 -15.21
C TYR A 729 -2.80 -6.46 -14.59
N SER A 730 -3.96 -6.67 -13.94
CA SER A 730 -4.56 -5.65 -13.07
C SER A 730 -3.72 -5.43 -11.81
N ALA A 731 -3.18 -6.52 -11.25
CA ALA A 731 -2.32 -6.46 -10.07
C ALA A 731 -0.88 -5.96 -10.36
N SER A 732 -0.25 -6.40 -11.45
CA SER A 732 1.11 -6.02 -11.84
C SER A 732 1.23 -4.74 -12.66
N LEU A 733 0.08 -4.17 -13.08
CA LEU A 733 -0.02 -3.05 -14.02
C LEU A 733 0.72 -3.27 -15.36
N LYS A 734 1.09 -4.52 -15.68
CA LYS A 734 2.11 -4.82 -16.69
C LYS A 734 1.82 -6.12 -17.41
N SER A 735 1.61 -6.01 -18.72
CA SER A 735 1.49 -7.13 -19.65
C SER A 735 2.81 -7.36 -20.40
N ASP A 736 2.81 -8.31 -21.34
CA ASP A 736 3.94 -8.63 -22.21
C ASP A 736 4.30 -7.51 -23.21
N THR A 737 3.42 -6.51 -23.38
CA THR A 737 3.51 -5.46 -24.41
C THR A 737 3.30 -4.03 -23.88
N LEU A 738 2.85 -3.87 -22.64
CA LEU A 738 2.41 -2.59 -22.07
C LEU A 738 2.68 -2.55 -20.56
N ASP A 739 3.15 -1.41 -20.05
CA ASP A 739 3.63 -1.25 -18.68
C ASP A 739 3.14 0.06 -18.07
N TYR A 740 2.27 -0.04 -17.07
CA TYR A 740 1.73 1.06 -16.28
C TYR A 740 2.29 1.09 -14.83
N SER A 741 3.22 0.20 -14.48
CA SER A 741 3.82 0.10 -13.13
C SER A 741 4.70 1.30 -12.73
N GLY A 742 4.99 2.22 -13.66
CA GLY A 742 5.95 3.30 -13.48
C GLY A 742 7.41 2.83 -13.28
N GLY A 743 7.70 1.56 -13.48
CA GLY A 743 9.00 0.95 -13.17
C GLY A 743 9.13 0.51 -11.70
N ALA A 744 8.02 0.30 -10.99
CA ALA A 744 8.02 -0.33 -9.68
C ALA A 744 8.64 -1.76 -9.74
N PRO A 745 9.35 -2.20 -8.69
CA PRO A 745 9.73 -3.61 -8.56
C PRO A 745 8.48 -4.46 -8.30
N ILE A 746 8.23 -5.41 -9.21
CA ILE A 746 7.11 -6.37 -9.13
C ILE A 746 7.65 -7.70 -8.60
N TYR A 747 6.96 -8.27 -7.62
CA TYR A 747 7.34 -9.49 -6.90
C TYR A 747 6.21 -10.51 -6.96
N TYR A 748 6.39 -11.56 -7.74
CA TYR A 748 5.37 -12.58 -7.95
C TYR A 748 5.44 -13.67 -6.86
N VAL A 749 4.29 -14.03 -6.28
CA VAL A 749 4.15 -15.03 -5.22
C VAL A 749 3.02 -16.03 -5.56
N ASN A 750 3.26 -17.32 -5.35
CA ASN A 750 2.23 -18.35 -5.53
C ASN A 750 1.41 -18.50 -4.25
N GLN A 751 0.42 -17.64 -4.09
CA GLN A 751 -0.56 -17.63 -3.00
C GLN A 751 -1.93 -17.23 -3.54
N LYS A 752 -2.99 -17.64 -2.85
CA LYS A 752 -4.32 -17.09 -3.09
C LYS A 752 -4.47 -15.69 -2.49
N HIS A 753 -5.42 -14.92 -3.00
CA HIS A 753 -5.76 -13.57 -2.53
C HIS A 753 -6.04 -13.52 -1.02
N GLU A 754 -6.83 -14.45 -0.49
CA GLU A 754 -7.16 -14.50 0.94
C GLU A 754 -5.95 -14.83 1.85
N ASP A 755 -4.91 -15.47 1.28
CA ASP A 755 -3.69 -15.85 1.99
C ASP A 755 -2.59 -14.77 1.95
N LEU A 756 -2.70 -13.74 1.10
CA LEU A 756 -1.70 -12.66 1.00
C LEU A 756 -1.43 -11.93 2.33
N PRO A 757 -2.43 -11.57 3.18
CA PRO A 757 -2.17 -10.98 4.50
C PRO A 757 -1.74 -11.98 5.57
N SER A 758 -1.64 -13.28 5.27
CA SER A 758 -1.24 -14.31 6.24
C SER A 758 0.19 -14.08 6.73
N SER A 759 0.38 -14.04 8.06
CA SER A 759 1.66 -13.68 8.70
C SER A 759 2.85 -14.55 8.29
N ASN A 760 2.59 -15.83 8.02
CA ASN A 760 3.57 -16.82 7.57
C ASN A 760 3.63 -16.97 6.05
N GLY A 761 2.76 -16.27 5.31
CA GLY A 761 2.73 -16.26 3.85
C GLY A 761 3.93 -15.55 3.22
N THR A 762 4.31 -15.98 2.02
CA THR A 762 5.41 -15.41 1.24
C THR A 762 5.26 -13.90 1.04
N ALA A 763 4.05 -13.40 0.82
CA ALA A 763 3.73 -11.98 0.70
C ALA A 763 4.12 -11.19 1.96
N MET A 764 3.66 -11.59 3.16
CA MET A 764 4.04 -10.90 4.41
C MET A 764 5.52 -11.08 4.75
N GLN A 765 6.15 -12.21 4.45
CA GLN A 765 7.62 -12.34 4.59
C GLN A 765 8.37 -11.45 3.58
N THR A 766 7.78 -11.14 2.43
CA THR A 766 8.30 -10.15 1.47
C THR A 766 8.11 -8.73 1.99
N VAL A 767 6.96 -8.38 2.58
CA VAL A 767 6.73 -7.11 3.28
C VAL A 767 7.78 -6.89 4.36
N LYS A 768 8.07 -7.91 5.18
CA LYS A 768 9.13 -7.90 6.20
C LYS A 768 10.49 -7.58 5.61
N ALA A 769 10.92 -8.30 4.57
CA ALA A 769 12.19 -8.05 3.90
C ALA A 769 12.26 -6.64 3.28
N LEU A 770 11.19 -6.19 2.62
CA LEU A 770 11.11 -4.87 2.02
C LEU A 770 11.12 -3.74 3.04
N LEU A 771 10.46 -3.88 4.20
CA LEU A 771 10.59 -2.93 5.31
C LEU A 771 12.01 -2.93 5.88
N ALA A 772 12.63 -4.11 6.00
CA ALA A 772 13.99 -4.31 6.47
C ALA A 772 15.10 -3.88 5.49
N ASP A 773 14.77 -3.58 4.21
CA ASP A 773 15.74 -3.47 3.09
C ASP A 773 16.72 -4.68 3.07
N ASP A 774 16.17 -5.87 3.30
CA ASP A 774 16.88 -7.15 3.43
C ASP A 774 16.63 -8.05 2.20
N THR A 775 17.28 -9.20 2.18
CA THR A 775 17.16 -10.24 1.16
C THR A 775 15.73 -10.78 1.10
N LEU A 776 15.15 -10.83 -0.10
CA LEU A 776 13.79 -11.33 -0.31
C LEU A 776 13.70 -12.85 -0.11
N PRO A 777 12.54 -13.41 0.28
CA PRO A 777 12.35 -14.85 0.36
C PRO A 777 12.63 -15.55 -0.98
N THR A 778 13.22 -16.75 -0.93
CA THR A 778 13.62 -17.53 -2.12
C THR A 778 12.44 -17.98 -2.99
N GLU A 779 11.25 -17.96 -2.41
CA GLU A 779 9.95 -18.30 -2.95
C GLU A 779 9.44 -17.22 -3.92
N VAL A 780 9.80 -15.95 -3.69
CA VAL A 780 9.47 -14.81 -4.56
C VAL A 780 10.11 -14.97 -5.93
N LYS A 781 9.44 -14.48 -6.99
CA LYS A 781 9.96 -14.43 -8.36
C LYS A 781 9.91 -13.01 -8.92
N SER A 782 10.86 -12.70 -9.80
CA SER A 782 10.89 -11.46 -10.61
C SER A 782 10.09 -11.56 -11.90
N GLU A 783 9.55 -12.75 -12.21
CA GLU A 783 8.78 -13.07 -13.41
C GLU A 783 7.50 -13.81 -12.99
N LYS A 784 6.45 -13.70 -13.82
CA LYS A 784 5.15 -14.31 -13.54
C LYS A 784 5.24 -15.83 -13.41
N ILE A 785 4.51 -16.37 -12.43
CA ILE A 785 4.47 -17.80 -12.14
C ILE A 785 3.35 -18.41 -12.99
N VAL A 786 3.74 -19.23 -13.98
CA VAL A 786 2.81 -19.92 -14.89
C VAL A 786 2.27 -21.21 -14.28
N SER A 787 1.01 -21.52 -14.55
CA SER A 787 0.32 -22.75 -14.16
C SER A 787 -0.32 -23.46 -15.36
N ASP A 788 0.19 -24.67 -15.62
CA ASP A 788 -0.42 -25.66 -16.50
C ASP A 788 -1.57 -26.37 -15.75
N GLY A 789 -2.60 -26.84 -16.47
CA GLY A 789 -3.70 -27.59 -15.88
C GLY A 789 -4.86 -27.80 -16.85
N LYS A 790 -6.05 -28.11 -16.33
CA LYS A 790 -7.27 -28.30 -17.13
C LYS A 790 -8.48 -27.65 -16.47
N GLN A 791 -9.37 -27.06 -17.27
CA GLN A 791 -10.68 -26.59 -16.83
C GLN A 791 -11.77 -27.47 -17.45
N ILE A 792 -12.73 -27.88 -16.62
CA ILE A 792 -13.99 -28.51 -17.02
C ILE A 792 -15.08 -27.45 -16.95
N SER A 793 -16.00 -27.43 -17.93
CA SER A 793 -17.23 -26.63 -17.88
C SER A 793 -18.42 -27.48 -18.33
N ILE A 794 -19.52 -27.42 -17.58
CA ILE A 794 -20.77 -28.14 -17.83
C ILE A 794 -21.99 -27.28 -17.45
N GLU A 795 -23.13 -27.58 -18.04
CA GLU A 795 -24.43 -26.92 -17.84
C GLU A 795 -25.47 -27.91 -17.27
N ASP A 796 -26.39 -27.45 -16.40
CA ASP A 796 -27.43 -28.26 -15.72
C ASP A 796 -26.89 -29.53 -14.98
N ALA A 797 -25.67 -29.52 -14.45
CA ALA A 797 -25.07 -30.67 -13.77
C ALA A 797 -24.07 -30.23 -12.69
N GLU A 798 -23.92 -31.05 -11.64
CA GLU A 798 -22.93 -30.82 -10.59
C GLU A 798 -21.67 -31.62 -10.86
N ILE A 799 -20.51 -31.02 -10.61
CA ILE A 799 -19.20 -31.66 -10.69
C ILE A 799 -18.69 -31.90 -9.26
N ASP A 800 -18.08 -33.05 -9.04
CA ASP A 800 -17.22 -33.27 -7.88
C ASP A 800 -15.86 -33.83 -8.32
N LEU A 801 -14.82 -33.52 -7.57
CA LEU A 801 -13.48 -34.09 -7.70
C LEU A 801 -13.11 -34.85 -6.44
N TYR A 802 -12.47 -36.00 -6.61
CA TYR A 802 -11.90 -36.79 -5.52
C TYR A 802 -10.43 -37.12 -5.84
N ASP A 803 -9.50 -36.79 -4.95
CA ASP A 803 -8.09 -37.18 -5.11
C ASP A 803 -7.81 -38.61 -4.61
N SER A 804 -6.55 -39.05 -4.69
CA SER A 804 -6.12 -40.37 -4.22
C SER A 804 -6.18 -40.58 -2.70
N SER A 805 -6.33 -39.50 -1.93
CA SER A 805 -6.55 -39.51 -0.47
C SER A 805 -8.03 -39.36 -0.10
N ASN A 806 -8.93 -39.26 -1.10
CA ASN A 806 -10.34 -38.93 -0.95
C ASN A 806 -10.59 -37.54 -0.32
N ASN A 807 -9.69 -36.58 -0.55
CA ASN A 807 -10.03 -35.16 -0.41
C ASN A 807 -11.00 -34.76 -1.52
N HIS A 808 -11.86 -33.77 -1.26
CA HIS A 808 -12.99 -33.40 -2.11
C HIS A 808 -12.89 -31.95 -2.60
N THR A 809 -13.23 -31.70 -3.86
CA THR A 809 -13.53 -30.36 -4.37
C THR A 809 -14.83 -30.43 -5.18
N GLY A 810 -15.89 -29.73 -4.79
CA GLY A 810 -17.24 -29.91 -5.33
C GLY A 810 -18.29 -29.18 -4.48
N LEU A 811 -19.53 -29.64 -4.52
CA LEU A 811 -20.56 -29.19 -3.56
C LEU A 811 -20.71 -30.15 -2.38
N ASP A 812 -20.78 -29.60 -1.16
CA ASP A 812 -21.01 -30.35 0.07
C ASP A 812 -22.48 -30.86 0.18
N ALA A 813 -22.81 -31.50 1.30
CA ALA A 813 -24.16 -32.02 1.56
C ALA A 813 -25.25 -30.94 1.74
N ASN A 814 -24.86 -29.67 1.89
CA ASN A 814 -25.75 -28.51 2.04
C ASN A 814 -25.88 -27.70 0.73
N GLY A 815 -25.03 -27.98 -0.27
CA GLY A 815 -24.94 -27.22 -1.53
C GLY A 815 -23.82 -26.17 -1.56
N ASN A 816 -22.95 -26.16 -0.56
CA ASN A 816 -21.85 -25.20 -0.40
C ASN A 816 -20.61 -25.60 -1.22
N ILE A 817 -19.86 -24.62 -1.73
CA ILE A 817 -18.60 -24.90 -2.45
C ILE A 817 -17.51 -25.34 -1.45
N GLU A 818 -16.99 -26.56 -1.64
CA GLU A 818 -15.87 -27.14 -0.90
C GLU A 818 -14.66 -27.28 -1.84
N ILE A 819 -13.45 -26.94 -1.39
CA ILE A 819 -12.21 -27.00 -2.18
C ILE A 819 -11.05 -27.54 -1.33
N ASN A 820 -11.02 -28.84 -1.06
CA ASN A 820 -10.00 -29.48 -0.21
C ASN A 820 -8.87 -30.16 -1.00
N ILE A 821 -8.99 -30.29 -2.32
CA ILE A 821 -7.86 -30.73 -3.17
C ILE A 821 -6.97 -29.51 -3.48
N PRO A 822 -5.67 -29.51 -3.12
CA PRO A 822 -4.74 -28.43 -3.46
C PRO A 822 -4.66 -28.19 -4.97
N ASP A 823 -4.38 -26.95 -5.39
CA ASP A 823 -4.27 -26.58 -6.82
C ASP A 823 -5.55 -26.87 -7.63
N THR A 824 -6.72 -26.82 -6.97
CA THR A 824 -8.04 -26.84 -7.62
C THR A 824 -8.85 -25.58 -7.30
N ILE A 825 -9.75 -25.22 -8.21
CA ILE A 825 -10.72 -24.12 -8.08
C ILE A 825 -12.08 -24.65 -8.54
N TYR A 826 -13.14 -24.23 -7.87
CA TYR A 826 -14.53 -24.55 -8.19
C TYR A 826 -15.32 -23.25 -8.20
N ASP A 827 -16.07 -23.00 -9.27
CA ASP A 827 -16.92 -21.82 -9.46
C ASP A 827 -18.24 -22.21 -10.15
N SER A 828 -19.24 -21.34 -10.07
CA SER A 828 -20.57 -21.52 -10.63
C SER A 828 -21.24 -20.21 -11.00
N ILE A 829 -22.06 -20.23 -12.04
CA ILE A 829 -22.92 -19.11 -12.41
C ILE A 829 -24.30 -19.65 -12.85
N GLU A 830 -25.29 -19.49 -11.95
CA GLU A 830 -26.59 -20.18 -12.01
C GLU A 830 -26.46 -21.72 -12.17
N SER A 831 -26.78 -22.26 -13.35
CA SER A 831 -26.82 -23.70 -13.62
C SER A 831 -25.52 -24.28 -14.18
N SER A 832 -24.55 -23.45 -14.58
CA SER A 832 -23.25 -23.91 -15.08
C SER A 832 -22.22 -24.03 -13.96
N LYS A 833 -21.34 -25.03 -14.07
CA LYS A 833 -20.25 -25.32 -13.12
C LYS A 833 -18.90 -25.31 -13.84
N HIS A 834 -17.93 -24.63 -13.25
CA HIS A 834 -16.60 -24.39 -13.83
C HIS A 834 -15.52 -24.81 -12.85
N VAL A 835 -14.70 -25.79 -13.22
CA VAL A 835 -13.75 -26.43 -12.29
C VAL A 835 -12.37 -26.48 -12.91
N TYR A 836 -11.38 -25.86 -12.27
CA TYR A 836 -9.98 -25.93 -12.70
C TYR A 836 -9.20 -26.92 -11.82
N ILE A 837 -8.34 -27.70 -12.48
CA ILE A 837 -7.46 -28.71 -11.90
C ILE A 837 -6.05 -28.40 -12.40
N GLY A 838 -5.23 -27.79 -11.55
CA GLY A 838 -3.85 -27.49 -11.84
C GLY A 838 -2.96 -28.75 -11.81
N LYS A 839 -1.81 -28.66 -12.48
CA LYS A 839 -0.89 -29.78 -12.68
C LYS A 839 -0.33 -30.38 -11.38
N SER A 840 -0.33 -29.63 -10.27
CA SER A 840 0.15 -30.13 -8.96
C SER A 840 -0.93 -30.78 -8.09
N ALA A 841 -2.22 -30.61 -8.43
CA ALA A 841 -3.31 -31.41 -7.84
C ALA A 841 -3.16 -32.91 -8.16
N GLY A 842 -2.48 -33.24 -9.26
CA GLY A 842 -2.29 -34.60 -9.73
C GLY A 842 -3.58 -35.22 -10.26
N LYS A 843 -3.57 -36.55 -10.40
CA LYS A 843 -4.70 -37.30 -10.95
C LYS A 843 -5.90 -37.31 -9.99
N VAL A 844 -7.04 -36.81 -10.46
CA VAL A 844 -8.32 -36.81 -9.75
C VAL A 844 -9.35 -37.71 -10.42
N LYS A 845 -10.33 -38.19 -9.65
CA LYS A 845 -11.56 -38.80 -10.14
C LYS A 845 -12.63 -37.71 -10.22
N VAL A 846 -13.07 -37.40 -11.43
CA VAL A 846 -14.18 -36.50 -11.71
C VAL A 846 -15.47 -37.31 -11.62
N LYS A 847 -16.45 -36.84 -10.85
CA LYS A 847 -17.82 -37.33 -10.83
C LYS A 847 -18.74 -36.23 -11.35
N ILE A 848 -19.74 -36.62 -12.13
CA ILE A 848 -20.79 -35.72 -12.61
C ILE A 848 -22.12 -36.26 -12.12
N LYS A 849 -22.82 -35.45 -11.32
CA LYS A 849 -24.15 -35.74 -10.77
C LYS A 849 -25.21 -34.93 -11.55
N PRO A 850 -26.41 -35.49 -11.75
CA PRO A 850 -27.57 -34.73 -12.20
C PRO A 850 -28.06 -33.77 -11.11
N THR A 851 -28.64 -32.63 -11.50
CA THR A 851 -29.29 -31.70 -10.56
C THR A 851 -30.67 -32.20 -10.14
N HIS A 852 -31.13 -31.82 -8.94
CA HIS A 852 -32.44 -32.22 -8.38
C HIS A 852 -33.68 -31.74 -9.17
N LYS A 853 -33.50 -31.00 -10.28
CA LYS A 853 -34.56 -30.50 -11.18
C LYS A 853 -34.34 -30.92 -12.64
N ALA A 854 -33.45 -31.88 -12.91
CA ALA A 854 -33.19 -32.37 -14.25
C ALA A 854 -34.42 -33.05 -14.89
N SER A 855 -34.41 -33.17 -16.22
CA SER A 855 -35.50 -33.74 -17.02
C SER A 855 -34.91 -34.76 -17.98
N SER A 856 -35.53 -35.94 -18.05
CA SER A 856 -34.94 -37.23 -18.46
C SER A 856 -34.68 -37.38 -19.97
N THR A 857 -34.48 -36.26 -20.65
CA THR A 857 -34.28 -36.10 -22.09
C THR A 857 -33.19 -35.08 -22.41
N LYS A 858 -32.73 -34.26 -21.45
CA LYS A 858 -31.67 -33.28 -21.69
C LYS A 858 -30.31 -33.99 -21.80
N LYS A 859 -29.72 -33.96 -23.00
CA LYS A 859 -28.31 -34.33 -23.19
C LYS A 859 -27.40 -33.26 -22.57
N ARG A 860 -26.15 -33.63 -22.26
CA ARG A 860 -25.16 -32.73 -21.66
C ARG A 860 -23.94 -32.56 -22.56
N THR A 861 -23.34 -31.38 -22.53
CA THR A 861 -22.04 -31.13 -23.19
C THR A 861 -20.99 -30.78 -22.15
N ILE A 862 -19.82 -31.40 -22.25
CA ILE A 862 -18.64 -31.08 -21.44
C ILE A 862 -17.60 -30.41 -22.33
N THR A 863 -17.15 -29.22 -21.92
CA THR A 863 -15.99 -28.55 -22.52
C THR A 863 -14.78 -28.73 -21.60
N LEU A 864 -13.71 -29.33 -22.12
CA LEU A 864 -12.45 -29.57 -21.43
C LEU A 864 -11.34 -28.72 -22.06
N ARG A 865 -10.91 -27.67 -21.37
CA ARG A 865 -9.85 -26.74 -21.81
C ARG A 865 -8.53 -27.12 -21.17
N HIS A 866 -7.47 -27.28 -21.97
CA HIS A 866 -6.11 -27.58 -21.50
C HIS A 866 -5.31 -26.28 -21.46
N TYR A 867 -4.70 -26.00 -20.30
CA TYR A 867 -3.85 -24.83 -20.08
C TYR A 867 -2.37 -25.25 -20.16
N THR A 868 -1.61 -24.55 -20.99
CA THR A 868 -0.16 -24.71 -21.14
C THR A 868 0.48 -23.33 -21.16
N GLN A 869 1.44 -23.07 -20.25
CA GLN A 869 2.05 -21.73 -20.11
C GLN A 869 0.99 -20.61 -19.99
N ASP A 870 0.03 -20.81 -19.09
CA ASP A 870 -1.13 -19.94 -18.81
C ASP A 870 -2.17 -19.77 -19.93
N LYS A 871 -1.91 -20.25 -21.14
CA LYS A 871 -2.83 -20.15 -22.27
C LYS A 871 -3.66 -21.40 -22.42
N ILE A 872 -4.93 -21.25 -22.79
CA ILE A 872 -5.70 -22.37 -23.36
C ILE A 872 -5.00 -22.75 -24.68
N SER A 873 -4.47 -23.97 -24.72
CA SER A 873 -3.68 -24.50 -25.84
C SER A 873 -4.44 -25.55 -26.64
N LYS A 874 -5.48 -26.14 -26.04
CA LYS A 874 -6.34 -27.16 -26.62
C LYS A 874 -7.71 -27.16 -25.95
N THR A 875 -8.75 -27.41 -26.74
CA THR A 875 -10.12 -27.62 -26.26
C THR A 875 -10.63 -28.96 -26.81
N ASN A 876 -11.06 -29.83 -25.90
CA ASN A 876 -11.76 -31.06 -26.18
C ASN A 876 -13.24 -30.91 -25.83
N LEU A 877 -14.12 -31.40 -26.69
CA LEU A 877 -15.56 -31.29 -26.51
C LEU A 877 -16.21 -32.67 -26.47
N TYR A 878 -17.13 -32.89 -25.55
CA TYR A 878 -17.97 -34.09 -25.48
C TYR A 878 -19.43 -33.64 -25.59
N VAL A 879 -19.97 -33.64 -26.80
CA VAL A 879 -21.35 -33.23 -27.09
C VAL A 879 -22.31 -34.40 -26.83
N ASP A 880 -23.56 -34.07 -26.51
CA ASP A 880 -24.68 -35.01 -26.55
C ASP A 880 -24.59 -36.19 -25.56
N LEU A 881 -23.81 -36.07 -24.48
CA LEU A 881 -23.65 -37.13 -23.48
C LEU A 881 -24.98 -37.48 -22.80
N PRO A 882 -25.39 -38.75 -22.77
CA PRO A 882 -26.66 -39.17 -22.20
C PRO A 882 -26.52 -39.43 -20.69
N LEU A 883 -26.30 -38.37 -19.90
CA LEU A 883 -26.19 -38.44 -18.45
C LEU A 883 -27.61 -38.52 -17.81
N PRO A 884 -28.00 -39.60 -17.13
CA PRO A 884 -29.35 -39.72 -16.56
C PRO A 884 -29.56 -38.90 -15.29
N ASP A 885 -30.79 -38.41 -15.10
CA ASP A 885 -31.26 -37.68 -13.89
C ASP A 885 -31.08 -38.43 -12.56
N THR A 886 -30.69 -39.71 -12.60
CA THR A 886 -30.65 -40.60 -11.42
C THR A 886 -29.32 -41.35 -11.23
N THR A 887 -28.32 -41.18 -12.11
CA THR A 887 -27.05 -41.92 -12.01
C THR A 887 -25.82 -41.05 -12.26
N THR A 888 -24.93 -41.01 -11.27
CA THR A 888 -23.60 -40.39 -11.41
C THR A 888 -22.80 -41.07 -12.53
N THR A 889 -22.12 -40.26 -13.35
CA THR A 889 -21.07 -40.72 -14.28
C THR A 889 -19.73 -40.30 -13.72
N ASP A 890 -18.71 -41.16 -13.77
CA ASP A 890 -17.36 -40.81 -13.31
C ASP A 890 -16.27 -41.17 -14.34
N PHE A 891 -15.18 -40.43 -14.29
CA PHE A 891 -13.98 -40.69 -15.09
C PHE A 891 -12.73 -40.19 -14.35
N ASP A 892 -11.59 -40.75 -14.72
CA ASP A 892 -10.30 -40.34 -14.19
C ASP A 892 -9.72 -39.23 -15.08
N LEU A 893 -9.26 -38.13 -14.48
CA LEU A 893 -8.58 -37.03 -15.16
C LEU A 893 -7.22 -36.76 -14.55
N ASP A 894 -6.18 -36.87 -15.37
CA ASP A 894 -4.83 -36.43 -15.04
C ASP A 894 -4.57 -35.06 -15.72
N PRO A 895 -4.24 -33.99 -14.97
CA PRO A 895 -3.94 -32.67 -15.52
C PRO A 895 -2.57 -32.60 -16.21
N ALA A 896 -1.65 -33.55 -15.95
CA ALA A 896 -0.31 -33.58 -16.53
C ALA A 896 -0.23 -34.36 -17.86
N ILE A 897 -1.24 -35.18 -18.18
CA ILE A 897 -1.32 -35.96 -19.43
C ILE A 897 -2.21 -35.23 -20.45
N ASP A 898 -1.70 -34.90 -21.63
CA ASP A 898 -2.48 -34.18 -22.66
C ASP A 898 -3.54 -35.06 -23.38
N THR A 899 -3.51 -36.38 -23.21
CA THR A 899 -4.56 -37.27 -23.74
C THR A 899 -5.90 -36.97 -23.05
N PRO A 900 -7.00 -36.74 -23.80
CA PRO A 900 -8.32 -36.56 -23.22
C PRO A 900 -8.85 -37.85 -22.57
N PRO A 901 -9.63 -37.76 -21.48
CA PRO A 901 -10.25 -38.92 -20.85
C PRO A 901 -11.29 -39.58 -21.75
N THR A 902 -11.54 -40.87 -21.52
CA THR A 902 -12.74 -41.57 -22.02
C THR A 902 -13.80 -41.55 -20.93
N ILE A 903 -14.98 -41.02 -21.24
CA ILE A 903 -16.09 -40.87 -20.27
C ILE A 903 -17.02 -42.06 -20.39
N ILE A 904 -17.41 -42.70 -19.28
CA ILE A 904 -18.28 -43.89 -19.30
C ILE A 904 -19.68 -43.53 -18.79
N ALA A 905 -20.59 -43.21 -19.71
CA ALA A 905 -21.99 -42.91 -19.40
C ALA A 905 -22.89 -44.11 -19.75
N GLN A 906 -23.77 -44.52 -18.83
CA GLN A 906 -24.65 -45.69 -18.98
C GLN A 906 -23.93 -46.99 -19.41
N GLY A 907 -22.66 -47.16 -19.03
CA GLY A 907 -21.83 -48.31 -19.44
C GLY A 907 -21.30 -48.25 -20.89
N THR A 908 -21.53 -47.16 -21.62
CA THR A 908 -20.97 -46.88 -22.94
C THR A 908 -19.80 -45.90 -22.83
N SER A 909 -18.72 -46.15 -23.56
CA SER A 909 -17.53 -45.30 -23.58
C SER A 909 -17.63 -44.20 -24.64
N TYR A 910 -17.34 -42.96 -24.24
CA TYR A 910 -17.35 -41.76 -25.08
C TYR A 910 -15.97 -41.12 -25.14
N SER A 911 -15.43 -41.00 -26.36
CA SER A 911 -14.30 -40.15 -26.69
C SER A 911 -14.77 -38.71 -26.98
N PRO A 912 -13.88 -37.70 -27.06
CA PRO A 912 -14.26 -36.37 -27.53
C PRO A 912 -14.94 -36.43 -28.90
N THR A 913 -15.98 -35.62 -29.06
CA THR A 913 -16.64 -35.32 -30.35
C THR A 913 -15.75 -34.45 -31.23
N SER A 914 -14.94 -33.58 -30.62
CA SER A 914 -13.91 -32.78 -31.29
C SER A 914 -12.68 -32.54 -30.41
N GLU A 915 -11.56 -32.21 -31.07
CA GLU A 915 -10.31 -31.73 -30.48
C GLU A 915 -9.80 -30.57 -31.34
N VAL A 916 -9.52 -29.43 -30.71
CA VAL A 916 -9.09 -28.19 -31.39
C VAL A 916 -7.86 -27.65 -30.67
N VAL A 917 -6.79 -27.33 -31.41
CA VAL A 917 -5.47 -26.97 -30.86
C VAL A 917 -5.01 -25.59 -31.32
N GLY A 918 -4.14 -24.95 -30.54
CA GLY A 918 -3.60 -23.62 -30.84
C GLY A 918 -4.60 -22.49 -30.65
N ASP A 919 -4.42 -21.38 -31.35
CA ASP A 919 -5.23 -20.17 -31.20
C ASP A 919 -6.74 -20.42 -31.43
N ASN A 920 -7.09 -21.32 -32.35
CA ASN A 920 -8.47 -21.70 -32.64
C ASN A 920 -9.16 -22.48 -31.48
N SER A 921 -8.42 -22.91 -30.45
CA SER A 921 -8.99 -23.56 -29.26
C SER A 921 -9.69 -22.58 -28.30
N THR A 922 -9.44 -21.28 -28.45
CA THR A 922 -10.12 -20.18 -27.74
C THR A 922 -11.21 -19.50 -28.56
N ASP A 923 -11.57 -20.05 -29.72
CA ASP A 923 -12.56 -19.49 -30.64
C ASP A 923 -13.93 -19.19 -29.98
N GLN A 924 -14.54 -18.10 -30.42
CA GLN A 924 -15.77 -17.52 -29.87
C GLN A 924 -16.81 -17.15 -30.93
N ILE A 925 -16.53 -17.38 -32.23
CA ILE A 925 -17.38 -16.93 -33.33
C ILE A 925 -18.23 -18.13 -33.82
N PRO A 926 -19.57 -18.07 -33.75
CA PRO A 926 -20.42 -19.12 -34.30
C PRO A 926 -20.24 -19.28 -35.83
N PRO A 927 -20.39 -20.49 -36.39
CA PRO A 927 -20.39 -20.69 -37.84
C PRO A 927 -21.53 -19.95 -38.54
N ILE A 928 -21.38 -19.71 -39.83
CA ILE A 928 -22.41 -19.06 -40.67
C ILE A 928 -22.94 -20.08 -41.68
N THR A 929 -24.25 -20.35 -41.65
CA THR A 929 -24.95 -21.25 -42.58
C THR A 929 -25.69 -20.46 -43.65
N THR A 930 -25.22 -20.59 -44.89
CA THR A 930 -25.93 -20.11 -46.08
C THR A 930 -26.84 -21.20 -46.67
N TYR A 931 -27.83 -20.81 -47.47
CA TYR A 931 -28.77 -21.76 -48.08
C TYR A 931 -29.11 -21.40 -49.53
N THR A 932 -29.46 -22.43 -50.33
CA THR A 932 -30.09 -22.24 -51.65
C THR A 932 -31.27 -23.20 -51.83
N LEU A 933 -32.33 -22.71 -52.49
CA LEU A 933 -33.58 -23.44 -52.74
C LEU A 933 -33.79 -23.59 -54.26
N ASN A 934 -33.33 -24.71 -54.81
CA ASN A 934 -33.27 -24.95 -56.25
C ASN A 934 -34.50 -25.73 -56.75
N GLY A 935 -35.22 -25.19 -57.74
CA GLY A 935 -36.38 -25.82 -58.36
C GLY A 935 -37.09 -24.90 -59.34
N SER A 936 -37.98 -25.43 -60.18
CA SER A 936 -38.81 -24.63 -61.09
C SER A 936 -39.64 -23.61 -60.31
N THR A 937 -39.44 -22.30 -60.54
CA THR A 937 -40.04 -21.27 -59.69
C THR A 937 -40.34 -19.97 -60.42
N ASN A 938 -41.35 -19.25 -59.90
CA ASN A 938 -41.68 -17.87 -60.26
C ASN A 938 -41.49 -16.87 -59.08
N THR A 939 -40.95 -17.29 -57.92
CA THR A 939 -40.48 -16.47 -56.75
C THR A 939 -40.23 -17.41 -55.55
N ILE A 940 -40.97 -17.28 -54.44
CA ILE A 940 -41.02 -18.24 -53.30
C ILE A 940 -42.01 -19.39 -53.56
N ASN A 941 -42.57 -19.43 -54.77
CA ASN A 941 -43.62 -20.34 -55.22
C ASN A 941 -43.05 -21.27 -56.29
N TYR A 942 -42.72 -22.49 -55.88
CA TYR A 942 -42.16 -23.52 -56.74
C TYR A 942 -43.29 -24.34 -57.41
N SER A 943 -43.11 -24.70 -58.68
CA SER A 943 -44.06 -25.52 -59.45
C SER A 943 -43.75 -27.01 -59.44
N ASP A 944 -42.51 -27.36 -59.09
CA ASP A 944 -41.98 -28.72 -58.99
C ASP A 944 -41.23 -28.88 -57.65
N SER A 945 -40.52 -30.00 -57.48
CA SER A 945 -39.73 -30.28 -56.28
C SER A 945 -38.66 -29.23 -55.98
N VAL A 946 -38.41 -28.98 -54.69
CA VAL A 946 -37.36 -28.08 -54.18
C VAL A 946 -36.20 -28.90 -53.64
N ILE A 947 -34.99 -28.59 -54.09
CA ILE A 947 -33.73 -29.09 -53.55
C ILE A 947 -33.14 -28.02 -52.64
N VAL A 948 -33.23 -28.24 -51.34
CA VAL A 948 -32.58 -27.44 -50.29
C VAL A 948 -31.10 -27.84 -50.22
N ASN A 949 -30.21 -26.87 -50.33
CA ASN A 949 -28.80 -27.03 -50.05
C ASN A 949 -28.42 -26.07 -48.93
N LEU A 950 -27.83 -26.57 -47.85
CA LEU A 950 -27.19 -25.78 -46.80
C LEU A 950 -25.66 -25.85 -46.99
N THR A 951 -24.99 -24.72 -46.80
CA THR A 951 -23.53 -24.58 -46.87
C THR A 951 -23.07 -23.73 -45.70
N SER A 952 -22.41 -24.39 -44.75
CA SER A 952 -21.93 -23.77 -43.51
C SER A 952 -20.43 -23.58 -43.56
N THR A 953 -19.94 -22.40 -43.23
CA THR A 953 -18.50 -22.13 -43.10
C THR A 953 -18.17 -21.53 -41.74
N ASP A 954 -16.90 -21.69 -41.40
CA ASP A 954 -16.26 -21.10 -40.23
C ASP A 954 -14.77 -20.99 -40.60
N ASP A 955 -14.50 -19.98 -41.43
CA ASP A 955 -13.23 -19.83 -42.15
C ASP A 955 -12.13 -19.17 -41.30
N SER A 956 -12.47 -18.76 -40.07
CA SER A 956 -11.55 -18.14 -39.10
C SER A 956 -11.53 -18.80 -37.71
N GLY A 957 -12.52 -19.62 -37.36
CA GLY A 957 -12.67 -20.25 -36.05
C GLY A 957 -12.19 -21.71 -36.01
N SER A 958 -12.83 -22.50 -35.15
CA SER A 958 -12.50 -23.90 -34.87
C SER A 958 -12.92 -24.87 -35.98
N GLY A 959 -13.72 -24.38 -36.93
CA GLY A 959 -14.35 -25.05 -38.06
C GLY A 959 -15.62 -25.78 -37.64
N VAL A 960 -16.62 -25.83 -38.53
CA VAL A 960 -17.91 -26.52 -38.32
C VAL A 960 -17.76 -27.96 -37.79
N LEU A 961 -18.55 -28.31 -36.78
CA LEU A 961 -18.71 -29.67 -36.23
C LEU A 961 -19.96 -30.35 -36.79
N LYS A 962 -21.10 -29.66 -36.76
CA LYS A 962 -22.38 -30.16 -37.29
C LYS A 962 -23.27 -29.02 -37.78
N THR A 963 -24.17 -29.36 -38.71
CA THR A 963 -25.30 -28.53 -39.11
C THR A 963 -26.57 -29.34 -38.89
N GLU A 964 -27.57 -28.75 -38.24
CA GLU A 964 -28.81 -29.43 -37.85
C GLU A 964 -30.02 -28.67 -38.40
N TYR A 965 -31.07 -29.41 -38.77
CA TYR A 965 -32.28 -28.84 -39.33
C TYR A 965 -33.56 -29.57 -38.88
N THR A 966 -34.69 -28.87 -38.96
CA THR A 966 -36.05 -29.45 -38.94
C THR A 966 -36.87 -28.90 -40.12
N LEU A 967 -38.02 -29.54 -40.35
CA LEU A 967 -39.03 -29.11 -41.29
C LEU A 967 -40.37 -28.95 -40.55
N ASP A 968 -41.10 -27.90 -40.85
CA ASP A 968 -42.44 -27.55 -40.37
C ASP A 968 -42.56 -27.41 -38.84
N ASN A 969 -41.46 -27.00 -38.18
CA ASN A 969 -41.30 -26.99 -36.72
C ASN A 969 -41.43 -28.40 -36.10
N GLY A 970 -41.15 -29.45 -36.87
CA GLY A 970 -41.23 -30.83 -36.41
C GLY A 970 -40.31 -31.11 -35.23
N GLN A 971 -40.77 -31.96 -34.31
CA GLN A 971 -40.03 -32.31 -33.08
C GLN A 971 -38.76 -33.15 -33.32
N THR A 972 -38.52 -33.62 -34.56
CA THR A 972 -37.39 -34.47 -34.92
C THR A 972 -36.32 -33.68 -35.66
N VAL A 973 -35.23 -33.38 -34.94
CA VAL A 973 -34.00 -32.78 -35.49
C VAL A 973 -33.29 -33.79 -36.39
N GLN A 974 -32.72 -33.31 -37.50
CA GLN A 974 -31.86 -34.10 -38.38
C GLN A 974 -30.54 -33.38 -38.61
N THR A 975 -29.43 -34.12 -38.56
CA THR A 975 -28.13 -33.59 -39.00
C THR A 975 -28.11 -33.50 -40.53
N TYR A 976 -27.81 -32.32 -41.07
CA TYR A 976 -27.68 -32.10 -42.50
C TYR A 976 -26.38 -32.74 -43.01
N ASN A 977 -26.52 -33.77 -43.85
CA ASN A 977 -25.40 -34.53 -44.43
C ASN A 977 -25.37 -34.50 -45.96
N ALA A 978 -26.49 -34.12 -46.60
CA ALA A 978 -26.66 -34.04 -48.05
C ALA A 978 -27.89 -33.17 -48.39
N PRO A 979 -28.01 -32.63 -49.62
CA PRO A 979 -29.15 -31.82 -50.03
C PRO A 979 -30.50 -32.53 -49.88
N LEU A 980 -31.50 -31.83 -49.32
CA LEU A 980 -32.85 -32.34 -49.09
C LEU A 980 -33.74 -32.04 -50.31
N THR A 981 -34.34 -33.07 -50.90
CA THR A 981 -35.33 -32.90 -51.99
C THR A 981 -36.74 -33.08 -51.46
N ILE A 982 -37.55 -32.02 -51.50
CA ILE A 982 -38.97 -32.03 -51.14
C ILE A 982 -39.82 -32.04 -52.41
N THR A 983 -40.69 -33.04 -52.58
CA THR A 983 -41.46 -33.27 -53.81
C THR A 983 -42.96 -33.05 -53.65
N THR A 984 -43.47 -33.04 -52.42
CA THR A 984 -44.90 -32.93 -52.11
C THR A 984 -45.38 -31.47 -52.12
N PRO A 985 -46.54 -31.15 -52.73
CA PRO A 985 -47.17 -29.84 -52.60
C PRO A 985 -47.48 -29.47 -51.14
N GLY A 986 -47.20 -28.24 -50.75
CA GLY A 986 -47.36 -27.75 -49.38
C GLY A 986 -46.68 -26.40 -49.14
N THR A 987 -46.96 -25.80 -47.98
CA THR A 987 -46.15 -24.71 -47.42
C THR A 987 -45.17 -25.33 -46.45
N TYR A 988 -43.88 -25.05 -46.61
CA TYR A 988 -42.81 -25.61 -45.79
C TYR A 988 -42.09 -24.53 -45.02
N THR A 989 -41.79 -24.79 -43.74
CA THR A 989 -40.88 -23.98 -42.92
C THR A 989 -39.64 -24.80 -42.60
N LEU A 990 -38.53 -24.51 -43.28
CA LEU A 990 -37.23 -25.10 -42.97
C LEU A 990 -36.55 -24.27 -41.88
N GLN A 991 -35.96 -24.96 -40.91
CA GLN A 991 -35.29 -24.38 -39.76
C GLN A 991 -33.91 -25.02 -39.61
N PHE A 992 -32.83 -24.23 -39.50
CA PHE A 992 -31.46 -24.77 -39.38
C PHE A 992 -30.52 -23.91 -38.52
N SER A 993 -29.45 -24.52 -38.03
CA SER A 993 -28.34 -23.90 -37.28
C SER A 993 -27.09 -24.78 -37.39
N SER A 994 -25.90 -24.17 -37.35
CA SER A 994 -24.62 -24.87 -37.23
C SER A 994 -23.97 -24.72 -35.85
N THR A 995 -23.07 -25.63 -35.52
CA THR A 995 -22.24 -25.62 -34.31
C THR A 995 -20.79 -25.90 -34.69
N ASP A 996 -19.84 -25.20 -34.08
CA ASP A 996 -18.41 -25.37 -34.32
C ASP A 996 -17.78 -26.49 -33.46
N LYS A 997 -16.45 -26.63 -33.51
CA LYS A 997 -15.71 -27.65 -32.75
C LYS A 997 -15.34 -27.24 -31.31
N VAL A 998 -15.66 -26.03 -30.83
CA VAL A 998 -15.50 -25.62 -29.42
C VAL A 998 -16.83 -25.29 -28.70
N ASN A 999 -17.96 -25.56 -29.37
CA ASN A 999 -19.34 -25.36 -28.94
C ASN A 999 -19.83 -23.90 -28.91
N ASN A 1000 -19.44 -23.08 -29.88
CA ASN A 1000 -20.22 -21.90 -30.28
C ASN A 1000 -21.32 -22.34 -31.27
N GLN A 1001 -22.54 -21.80 -31.14
CA GLN A 1001 -23.72 -22.25 -31.86
C GLN A 1001 -24.40 -21.08 -32.58
N GLU A 1002 -24.69 -21.24 -33.87
CA GLU A 1002 -25.28 -20.22 -34.71
C GLU A 1002 -26.72 -19.92 -34.30
N THR A 1003 -27.07 -18.63 -34.14
CA THR A 1003 -28.46 -18.21 -33.90
C THR A 1003 -29.36 -18.71 -35.04
N PRO A 1004 -30.41 -19.49 -34.73
CA PRO A 1004 -31.10 -20.31 -35.72
C PRO A 1004 -31.83 -19.54 -36.82
N ILE A 1005 -31.68 -20.01 -38.05
CA ILE A 1005 -32.28 -19.44 -39.25
C ILE A 1005 -33.56 -20.21 -39.60
N SER A 1006 -34.64 -19.48 -39.90
CA SER A 1006 -35.95 -20.03 -40.27
C SER A 1006 -36.45 -19.43 -41.57
N ILE A 1007 -36.76 -20.27 -42.56
CA ILE A 1007 -37.19 -19.85 -43.90
C ILE A 1007 -38.49 -20.57 -44.31
N THR A 1008 -39.37 -19.89 -45.05
CA THR A 1008 -40.64 -20.46 -45.52
C THR A 1008 -40.76 -20.39 -47.04
N PHE A 1009 -41.16 -21.50 -47.67
CA PHE A 1009 -41.38 -21.61 -49.12
C PHE A 1009 -42.61 -22.47 -49.44
N ILE A 1010 -43.11 -22.39 -50.68
CA ILE A 1010 -44.34 -23.08 -51.09
C ILE A 1010 -44.10 -23.91 -52.35
N ILE A 1011 -44.47 -25.19 -52.31
CA ILE A 1011 -44.54 -26.08 -53.47
C ILE A 1011 -46.01 -26.20 -53.90
N LYS A 1012 -46.31 -25.87 -55.15
CA LYS A 1012 -47.67 -25.92 -55.70
C LYS A 1012 -48.04 -27.31 -56.23
N SER A 1013 -49.31 -27.66 -56.15
CA SER A 1013 -49.83 -28.87 -56.81
C SER A 1013 -49.89 -28.65 -58.31
N SER A 1014 -49.24 -29.52 -59.08
CA SER A 1014 -49.35 -29.52 -60.53
C SER A 1014 -50.78 -29.91 -60.96
N THR A 1015 -51.48 -28.98 -61.60
CA THR A 1015 -52.77 -29.29 -62.24
C THR A 1015 -52.51 -29.92 -63.60
N ALA A 1016 -52.87 -31.19 -63.76
CA ALA A 1016 -52.62 -31.93 -65.00
C ALA A 1016 -53.35 -31.31 -66.21
N SER A 1017 -52.62 -31.05 -67.28
CA SER A 1017 -53.15 -30.53 -68.54
C SER A 1017 -54.01 -31.57 -69.26
N THR A 1018 -55.30 -31.29 -69.46
CA THR A 1018 -56.21 -32.13 -70.26
C THR A 1018 -55.88 -32.05 -71.76
N SER A 1019 -55.71 -33.20 -72.41
CA SER A 1019 -55.33 -33.29 -73.83
C SER A 1019 -56.53 -33.31 -74.81
N THR A 1020 -56.61 -32.28 -75.66
CA THR A 1020 -57.04 -32.29 -77.07
C THR A 1020 -58.23 -33.15 -77.57
N ALA A 1021 -59.21 -32.49 -78.18
CA ALA A 1021 -59.91 -33.00 -79.38
C ALA A 1021 -60.34 -31.84 -80.32
N THR A 1022 -60.42 -32.13 -81.62
CA THR A 1022 -60.74 -31.22 -82.76
C THR A 1022 -62.27 -31.01 -82.95
N THR A 1023 -62.85 -30.18 -83.84
CA THR A 1023 -62.52 -29.74 -85.23
C THR A 1023 -63.16 -28.39 -85.65
N SER A 1024 -62.69 -27.80 -86.78
CA SER A 1024 -63.42 -26.97 -87.79
C SER A 1024 -64.06 -25.60 -87.38
N SER A 1025 -64.10 -24.54 -88.21
CA SER A 1025 -63.53 -24.25 -89.56
C SER A 1025 -63.72 -22.77 -90.00
N ASN A 1026 -62.97 -22.33 -91.02
CA ASN A 1026 -63.17 -21.17 -91.94
C ASN A 1026 -62.69 -19.74 -91.55
N ASN A 1027 -61.74 -19.22 -92.35
CA ASN A 1027 -61.73 -17.96 -93.15
C ASN A 1027 -62.51 -16.71 -92.67
N SER A 1028 -62.05 -15.45 -92.84
CA SER A 1028 -61.01 -14.91 -93.75
C SER A 1028 -60.38 -13.55 -93.38
N SER A 1029 -59.09 -13.39 -93.71
CA SER A 1029 -58.40 -12.18 -94.27
C SER A 1029 -58.38 -10.79 -93.59
N SER A 1030 -57.15 -10.26 -93.42
CA SER A 1030 -56.71 -8.83 -93.51
C SER A 1030 -57.24 -7.78 -92.51
N SER A 1031 -56.47 -6.78 -92.05
CA SER A 1031 -55.02 -6.48 -92.17
C SER A 1031 -54.62 -5.32 -91.23
N GLY A 1032 -53.39 -5.32 -90.70
CA GLY A 1032 -52.80 -4.14 -90.02
C GLY A 1032 -51.60 -4.49 -89.12
N THR A 1033 -50.51 -3.72 -89.21
CA THR A 1033 -49.25 -3.96 -88.48
C THR A 1033 -48.89 -2.82 -87.53
N SER A 1034 -48.49 -3.15 -86.29
CA SER A 1034 -47.20 -2.76 -85.65
C SER A 1034 -47.27 -2.81 -84.11
N THR A 1035 -46.12 -3.00 -83.47
CA THR A 1035 -45.94 -3.34 -82.04
C THR A 1035 -44.91 -2.41 -81.36
N ILE A 1036 -44.46 -2.77 -80.13
CA ILE A 1036 -43.45 -2.13 -79.23
C ILE A 1036 -44.09 -1.18 -78.18
N SER A 1037 -43.80 -1.27 -76.88
CA SER A 1037 -43.26 -2.37 -76.04
C SER A 1037 -43.62 -2.14 -74.56
N THR A 1038 -43.37 -3.14 -73.70
CA THR A 1038 -43.49 -3.05 -72.24
C THR A 1038 -42.14 -2.79 -71.56
N ASP A 1039 -42.15 -2.14 -70.40
CA ASP A 1039 -41.02 -2.11 -69.45
C ASP A 1039 -41.47 -2.58 -68.05
N ILE A 1040 -40.52 -3.14 -67.29
CA ILE A 1040 -40.69 -3.70 -65.94
C ILE A 1040 -39.57 -3.16 -65.03
N ALA A 1041 -39.85 -3.02 -63.73
CA ALA A 1041 -38.93 -2.42 -62.76
C ALA A 1041 -38.04 -3.42 -61.98
N THR A 1042 -36.96 -2.88 -61.41
CA THR A 1042 -36.16 -3.38 -60.25
C THR A 1042 -35.40 -4.71 -60.35
N SER A 1043 -34.06 -4.64 -60.35
CA SER A 1043 -33.18 -5.37 -59.39
C SER A 1043 -31.75 -4.78 -59.39
N VAL A 1044 -31.18 -4.51 -58.21
CA VAL A 1044 -29.80 -4.02 -57.95
C VAL A 1044 -29.44 -4.36 -56.50
N ILE A 1045 -28.17 -4.57 -56.11
CA ILE A 1045 -27.44 -5.87 -56.14
C ILE A 1045 -26.89 -6.08 -54.69
N ASN A 1046 -26.27 -7.19 -54.28
CA ASN A 1046 -24.86 -7.50 -54.56
C ASN A 1046 -24.49 -8.91 -54.06
N SER A 1047 -23.64 -9.58 -54.83
CA SER A 1047 -22.76 -10.66 -54.38
C SER A 1047 -21.36 -10.38 -54.94
N PHE A 1048 -20.31 -10.76 -54.23
CA PHE A 1048 -18.93 -10.62 -54.70
C PHE A 1048 -18.14 -11.90 -54.45
N LEU A 1049 -17.34 -12.30 -55.44
CA LEU A 1049 -16.29 -13.30 -55.34
C LEU A 1049 -15.08 -12.79 -56.11
N ASP A 1050 -13.94 -12.72 -55.41
CA ASP A 1050 -12.54 -12.94 -55.83
C ASP A 1050 -11.97 -12.30 -57.13
N GLY A 1051 -10.64 -12.12 -57.20
CA GLY A 1051 -9.95 -11.67 -58.41
C GLY A 1051 -8.70 -10.80 -58.23
N SER A 1052 -7.65 -11.37 -57.67
CA SER A 1052 -6.24 -10.89 -57.65
C SER A 1052 -5.74 -10.01 -58.82
N GLU A 1053 -4.88 -9.00 -58.56
CA GLU A 1053 -3.42 -9.09 -58.83
C GLU A 1053 -2.58 -7.83 -58.46
N THR A 1054 -1.27 -8.07 -58.33
CA THR A 1054 -0.15 -7.25 -57.78
C THR A 1054 0.27 -5.97 -58.52
N GLN A 1055 0.78 -4.96 -57.79
CA GLN A 1055 2.08 -4.22 -57.96
C GLN A 1055 2.05 -2.83 -57.26
N SER A 1056 3.15 -2.14 -56.89
CA SER A 1056 4.45 -2.53 -56.30
C SER A 1056 5.24 -1.27 -55.87
N ARG A 1057 6.08 -1.34 -54.80
CA ARG A 1057 7.03 -0.28 -54.34
C ARG A 1057 6.38 1.04 -53.83
N GLN A 1058 7.05 1.93 -53.10
CA GLN A 1058 8.44 1.95 -52.58
C GLN A 1058 8.50 2.54 -51.15
N GLU A 1059 9.59 2.30 -50.43
CA GLU A 1059 9.94 3.02 -49.18
C GLU A 1059 10.34 4.48 -49.45
N ASP A 1060 10.12 5.37 -48.47
CA ASP A 1060 11.10 6.40 -48.11
C ASP A 1060 10.89 6.91 -46.66
N VAL A 1061 11.87 7.63 -46.10
CA VAL A 1061 12.00 7.92 -44.65
C VAL A 1061 12.09 9.43 -44.35
N LEU A 1062 11.85 9.81 -43.08
CA LEU A 1062 12.09 11.12 -42.42
C LEU A 1062 10.95 12.16 -42.50
N GLY A 1063 10.79 12.94 -41.41
CA GLY A 1063 10.05 14.20 -41.42
C GLY A 1063 9.19 14.48 -40.17
N ALA A 1064 9.79 14.88 -39.06
CA ALA A 1064 9.03 15.33 -37.89
C ALA A 1064 8.65 16.83 -37.99
N SER A 1065 7.39 17.16 -37.73
CA SER A 1065 6.97 18.51 -37.31
C SER A 1065 5.66 18.47 -36.52
N THR A 1066 5.55 19.32 -35.50
CA THR A 1066 4.36 19.50 -34.67
C THR A 1066 3.41 20.54 -35.27
N ILE A 1067 2.11 20.44 -34.96
CA ILE A 1067 1.22 21.57 -34.61
C ILE A 1067 -0.18 21.05 -34.17
N ASN A 1068 -0.75 21.66 -33.14
CA ASN A 1068 -2.11 21.40 -32.65
C ASN A 1068 -3.17 22.05 -33.55
N TRP A 1069 -4.39 21.50 -33.60
CA TRP A 1069 -5.62 22.31 -33.74
C TRP A 1069 -6.82 21.61 -33.08
N SER A 1070 -7.57 22.35 -32.27
CA SER A 1070 -8.77 21.86 -31.57
C SER A 1070 -10.06 22.31 -32.28
N PRO A 1071 -11.12 21.47 -32.35
CA PRO A 1071 -12.45 21.89 -32.76
C PRO A 1071 -13.48 21.85 -31.60
N THR A 1072 -14.20 22.95 -31.41
CA THR A 1072 -15.46 23.03 -30.62
C THR A 1072 -16.47 23.89 -31.43
N PRO A 1073 -17.77 23.93 -31.09
CA PRO A 1073 -18.78 23.12 -31.78
C PRO A 1073 -19.77 23.96 -32.60
N ILE A 1074 -20.69 23.31 -33.34
CA ILE A 1074 -21.78 23.99 -34.07
C ILE A 1074 -23.14 23.38 -33.71
N VAL A 1075 -24.12 24.27 -33.53
CA VAL A 1075 -25.49 24.01 -33.03
C VAL A 1075 -26.54 24.29 -34.11
N SER A 1076 -27.68 23.58 -34.08
CA SER A 1076 -28.92 24.02 -34.73
C SER A 1076 -30.15 23.38 -34.04
N LYS A 1077 -31.35 23.99 -33.96
CA LYS A 1077 -31.83 25.27 -34.52
C LYS A 1077 -33.18 25.73 -33.89
N THR A 1078 -33.64 26.93 -34.28
CA THR A 1078 -35.02 27.50 -34.15
C THR A 1078 -35.36 28.26 -32.83
N PRO A 1079 -36.37 29.17 -32.79
CA PRO A 1079 -36.15 30.55 -33.28
C PRO A 1079 -36.75 31.73 -32.46
N SER A 1080 -36.03 32.85 -32.46
CA SER A 1080 -36.46 34.29 -32.39
C SER A 1080 -37.85 34.72 -31.88
N SER A 1081 -37.90 35.70 -30.96
CA SER A 1081 -38.33 37.10 -31.29
C SER A 1081 -38.34 38.07 -30.07
N THR A 1082 -38.22 39.38 -30.36
CA THR A 1082 -38.26 40.57 -29.47
C THR A 1082 -38.44 41.83 -30.33
N PRO A 1083 -38.71 43.07 -29.84
CA PRO A 1083 -39.31 43.55 -28.56
C PRO A 1083 -40.47 44.57 -28.75
N GLN A 1084 -41.06 45.15 -27.68
CA GLN A 1084 -41.18 46.62 -27.43
C GLN A 1084 -42.15 47.06 -26.28
N THR A 1085 -41.66 47.97 -25.40
CA THR A 1085 -42.34 49.08 -24.65
C THR A 1085 -43.56 48.77 -23.73
N ALA A 1086 -43.98 49.60 -22.73
CA ALA A 1086 -43.57 50.93 -22.23
C ALA A 1086 -43.95 51.15 -20.73
N SER A 1087 -43.30 52.11 -20.03
CA SER A 1087 -43.81 52.87 -18.83
C SER A 1087 -44.08 52.11 -17.51
N SER A 1088 -44.21 52.69 -16.28
CA SER A 1088 -43.71 53.90 -15.56
C SER A 1088 -44.27 53.83 -14.08
N ILE A 1089 -44.03 54.65 -13.03
CA ILE A 1089 -43.21 55.86 -12.72
C ILE A 1089 -43.09 56.07 -11.16
N PHE A 1090 -42.09 56.84 -10.66
CA PHE A 1090 -41.96 57.45 -9.29
C PHE A 1090 -41.82 56.53 -8.03
N LEU A 1091 -41.43 56.98 -6.80
CA LEU A 1091 -40.38 57.91 -6.30
C LEU A 1091 -40.33 57.86 -4.74
N GLY A 1092 -39.15 57.90 -4.08
CA GLY A 1092 -39.01 58.08 -2.61
C GLY A 1092 -37.55 58.19 -2.14
N SER A 1093 -37.22 59.08 -1.18
CA SER A 1093 -35.83 59.58 -0.94
C SER A 1093 -35.45 59.81 0.54
N PHE A 1094 -34.20 60.28 0.75
CA PHE A 1094 -33.45 60.76 1.94
C PHE A 1094 -32.40 59.76 2.53
N VAL A 1095 -31.15 60.04 2.97
CA VAL A 1095 -30.24 61.23 3.19
C VAL A 1095 -29.97 61.53 4.68
N VAL A 1096 -28.73 61.71 5.21
CA VAL A 1096 -27.32 61.42 4.79
C VAL A 1096 -26.34 61.66 6.00
N LEU A 1097 -25.02 61.39 5.85
CA LEU A 1097 -23.88 61.59 6.81
C LEU A 1097 -23.84 60.61 8.02
N GLY A 1098 -22.69 60.34 8.68
CA GLY A 1098 -21.28 60.58 8.32
C GLY A 1098 -20.27 60.66 9.51
N ASN A 1099 -19.03 60.15 9.29
CA ASN A 1099 -17.73 60.60 9.85
C ASN A 1099 -17.22 60.35 11.32
N ILE A 1100 -15.94 59.88 11.39
CA ILE A 1100 -14.78 60.36 12.22
C ILE A 1100 -14.45 59.81 13.65
N LEU A 1101 -13.30 59.07 13.70
CA LEU A 1101 -12.14 59.02 14.64
C LEU A 1101 -12.19 59.13 16.21
N THR A 1102 -11.67 58.07 16.87
CA THR A 1102 -10.59 58.02 17.92
C THR A 1102 -10.77 58.43 19.40
N SER A 1103 -9.93 57.79 20.26
CA SER A 1103 -9.32 58.27 21.54
C SER A 1103 -10.10 58.05 22.87
N ILE A 1104 -9.53 57.92 24.09
CA ILE A 1104 -8.23 57.36 24.63
C ILE A 1104 -8.31 57.20 26.19
N PHE A 1105 -7.69 56.16 26.77
CA PHE A 1105 -7.23 55.90 28.19
C PHE A 1105 -7.94 56.43 29.48
N GLY A 1106 -8.02 55.55 30.50
CA GLY A 1106 -7.85 55.86 31.95
C GLY A 1106 -9.12 55.85 32.86
N LEU A 1107 -9.04 55.72 34.21
CA LEU A 1107 -7.94 55.31 35.11
C LEU A 1107 -8.43 55.01 36.58
N ILE A 1108 -8.13 53.80 37.11
CA ILE A 1108 -7.73 53.40 38.52
C ILE A 1108 -8.47 53.89 39.81
N ALA A 1109 -8.57 52.95 40.78
CA ALA A 1109 -8.78 53.06 42.25
C ALA A 1109 -10.20 53.34 42.80
N SER A 1110 -10.64 52.80 43.96
CA SER A 1110 -10.17 51.73 44.91
C SER A 1110 -11.33 51.44 45.92
N VAL A 1111 -11.36 50.56 46.95
CA VAL A 1111 -10.44 49.79 47.83
C VAL A 1111 -11.25 48.52 48.30
N GLY A 1112 -10.76 47.35 48.75
CA GLY A 1112 -9.41 46.78 48.92
C GLY A 1112 -9.22 46.07 50.29
N LEU A 1113 -8.90 44.75 50.31
CA LEU A 1113 -8.78 43.83 51.48
C LEU A 1113 -10.13 43.51 52.18
N ASN A 1114 -10.52 42.31 52.61
CA ASN A 1114 -10.00 40.92 52.55
C ASN A 1114 -11.20 39.96 52.88
N THR A 1115 -11.21 38.63 52.64
CA THR A 1115 -10.15 37.69 52.20
C THR A 1115 -10.72 36.52 51.35
N THR A 1116 -9.81 35.90 50.62
CA THR A 1116 -9.75 34.61 49.89
C THR A 1116 -10.12 33.32 50.69
N ILE A 1117 -10.43 32.14 50.11
CA ILE A 1117 -10.39 31.60 48.70
C ILE A 1117 -11.76 30.94 48.35
N GLU A 1118 -12.08 30.85 47.05
CA GLU A 1118 -13.41 30.51 46.47
C GLU A 1118 -13.62 29.04 46.04
N THR A 1119 -14.87 28.78 45.62
CA THR A 1119 -15.48 27.56 45.08
C THR A 1119 -16.13 27.90 43.72
N VAL A 1120 -16.03 27.05 42.67
CA VAL A 1120 -17.14 26.20 42.11
C VAL A 1120 -18.15 26.93 41.19
N GLU A 1121 -18.59 26.25 40.11
CA GLU A 1121 -19.76 26.52 39.23
C GLU A 1121 -19.74 27.84 38.38
N GLU A 1122 -20.45 28.02 37.25
CA GLU A 1122 -21.03 27.14 36.18
C GLU A 1122 -21.53 28.07 35.00
N ILE A 1123 -22.12 27.49 33.93
CA ILE A 1123 -23.07 28.09 32.95
C ILE A 1123 -22.51 28.92 31.73
N GLU A 1124 -22.79 28.42 30.52
CA GLU A 1124 -23.34 29.01 29.25
C GLU A 1124 -22.99 30.48 28.81
N GLU A 1125 -23.01 30.91 27.53
CA GLU A 1125 -23.19 30.29 26.19
C GLU A 1125 -22.61 31.22 25.06
N GLU A 1126 -22.70 30.79 23.79
CA GLU A 1126 -22.59 31.51 22.49
C GLU A 1126 -21.80 32.84 22.37
N THR A 1127 -20.72 32.83 21.55
CA THR A 1127 -20.70 33.46 20.19
C THR A 1127 -19.45 33.12 19.38
#